data_AF-A0A8T5UDJ5-F1
#
_entry.id   AF-A0A8T5UDJ5-F1
#
_cell.length_a   1.000
_cell.length_b   1.000
_cell.length_c   1.000
_cell.angle_alpha   90.00
_cell.angle_beta   90.00
_cell.angle_gamma   90.00
#
_symmetry.space_group_name_H-M   'P 1'
#
loop_
_entity.id
_entity.type
_entity.pdbx_description
1 polymer ?
#
loop_
_entity_poly.entity_id
_entity_poly.type
_entity_poly.pdbx_seq_one_letter_code
_entity_poly.pdbx_strand_id
1 'polypeptide(L)'
;MSQLPDLKIIDVISRDFKNANVIFLDLLHKFQEYLGIKPKIKEFQFFLVDNLADKNVDFYKFGTIQEKKDGLLKIKINKKYLRFLPFIFLREILKCFLEEELRNNISLNLAINQIMMTILSKNPYLNEWKSIIHKNIQQISLEAAGFNFISNFDRLDRFFNEQMLKFNPNPIQFFFQYLIDHPDLVRSKYNSFNFIFFKKYKEKLLNLMTSNPLVESLYSIITIFLEIKNYKNLLQYKKYFQSFKEQGLLKTELSLRKFTENMELIKKTFISPSFLINWRAINIEVIVFVMKFNPILDYTKINKVIKSFPFINSPKVSLEDFSNTIFGYLILPLKYFDDIIKLMEYLKKNNYLIEYSFFSRIYQKQRVNLNYFKEGFTNQIIPNPNYQEYEQKYETKVEFEYTEQSVNENLSILDFLILDRIRWFSFSGLGFERRDESIKILKSDLFDEIISQRSLISNLKVNLKELYKESEIRTEVITLINKYKEGGFFFLKTVLEIYLDVIKDLENIIKNKEIQNCDEINDFLSNYFPSTTIEHNLIFKTNKQQIEFIIKNLFTSYFNSKPVFLRKVKVFKYCSNLLDICSSLKLFDLNILIDILINEKLAFNIFQAKDKILREKYEEYQIQDITSDIFDNSIENYIVNKPPIIAPILINTIITTKFERDYFQLLISNYNEIEKDISKIANIFPRILINKLRDLKTKKNLYHIEISVPALIKKEKNLFISIIFNIFEKNLIYGKNHLWSGFITGFSTRNFYDYENQDFFYTKDLYEQYGKYIESSFQDLNQDFKMVKFENQKILWSDDGDIIKLVKLANNRKARENEIYDHDLLDRLRTFYLNMEEIILRSEEFVKSKKDLFFQNHVKAIKFIPAFQRFNLSKFTTYFYSSDLNQINFKSLLGTNFLKIEYPASIDDSIPFLIDYVLSSNQSDNPILDNILAPENKIREYCGFVIKKTHALFHFEMNFTPEGWDYDSIMFKEHLQNVLFNKEYKFNIPNLKTFQFSDNGEEPKYGLSSPEFQDLCEIYDYRSIDIKSYIGTKKVKTVERIQTLLKKELIFPYITLKNLGFQESIYLIIPDLNQDSVNTIIKIFGWFNYGFIYEIEGKYFIYGFDEPVEFTHGLMMKIYFPKCELSEFKQLFDMIFEYLQVDHYLILKDFVNGDTLVKNIHEDPNFFKKHHPLRNVKYDGKDV
;
A
#
# COMPACT_ATOMS: atom_id res chain seq x y z
N MET A 1 4.52 -26.78 -33.38
CA MET A 1 3.67 -26.13 -32.36
C MET A 1 2.35 -26.88 -32.34
N SER A 2 1.98 -27.50 -31.23
CA SER A 2 0.69 -28.19 -31.09
C SER A 2 -0.44 -27.17 -31.00
N GLN A 3 -1.45 -27.30 -31.86
CA GLN A 3 -2.67 -26.49 -31.81
C GLN A 3 -3.62 -27.08 -30.76
N LEU A 4 -4.51 -26.25 -30.21
CA LEU A 4 -5.57 -26.72 -29.32
C LEU A 4 -6.40 -27.81 -30.05
N PRO A 5 -6.76 -28.93 -29.39
CA PRO A 5 -7.51 -30.01 -30.04
C PRO A 5 -8.87 -29.54 -30.60
N ASP A 6 -9.25 -29.99 -31.80
CA ASP A 6 -10.58 -29.73 -32.35
C ASP A 6 -11.65 -30.52 -31.57
N LEU A 7 -12.57 -29.77 -30.94
CA LEU A 7 -13.61 -30.33 -30.07
C LEU A 7 -14.93 -30.62 -30.78
N LYS A 8 -15.07 -30.33 -32.08
CA LYS A 8 -16.27 -30.68 -32.86
C LYS A 8 -16.60 -32.18 -32.83
N ILE A 9 -15.59 -33.03 -32.58
CA ILE A 9 -15.76 -34.47 -32.44
C ILE A 9 -16.59 -34.85 -31.20
N ILE A 10 -16.65 -33.98 -30.18
CA ILE A 10 -17.45 -34.25 -28.97
C ILE A 10 -18.95 -34.12 -29.24
N ASP A 11 -19.35 -33.25 -30.20
CA ASP A 11 -20.75 -33.13 -30.61
C ASP A 11 -21.27 -34.43 -31.26
N VAL A 12 -20.38 -35.25 -31.82
CA VAL A 12 -20.72 -36.59 -32.36
C VAL A 12 -21.05 -37.58 -31.24
N ILE A 13 -20.41 -37.47 -30.06
CA ILE A 13 -20.64 -38.34 -28.90
C ILE A 13 -22.06 -38.16 -28.34
N SER A 14 -22.62 -36.95 -28.43
CA SER A 14 -24.00 -36.69 -28.00
C SER A 14 -25.05 -37.48 -28.82
N ARG A 15 -24.68 -37.96 -30.01
CA ARG A 15 -25.53 -38.72 -30.93
C ARG A 15 -25.26 -40.23 -30.91
N ASP A 16 -24.03 -40.65 -30.61
CA ASP A 16 -23.65 -42.06 -30.43
C ASP A 16 -22.61 -42.26 -29.31
N PHE A 17 -23.09 -42.67 -28.13
CA PHE A 17 -22.25 -42.85 -26.94
C PHE A 17 -21.37 -44.10 -27.01
N LYS A 18 -21.58 -45.02 -27.96
CA LYS A 18 -20.79 -46.27 -28.06
C LYS A 18 -19.30 -46.01 -28.27
N ASN A 19 -18.95 -44.89 -28.92
CA ASN A 19 -17.57 -44.50 -29.23
C ASN A 19 -16.95 -43.54 -28.20
N ALA A 20 -17.65 -43.26 -27.09
CA ALA A 20 -17.22 -42.28 -26.07
C ALA A 20 -15.80 -42.54 -25.54
N ASN A 21 -15.46 -43.80 -25.23
CA ASN A 21 -14.13 -44.15 -24.70
C ASN A 21 -13.02 -43.88 -25.73
N VAL A 22 -13.25 -44.23 -27.01
CA VAL A 22 -12.27 -44.05 -28.10
C VAL A 22 -12.03 -42.57 -28.36
N ILE A 23 -13.10 -41.77 -28.43
CA ILE A 23 -12.99 -40.33 -28.68
C ILE A 23 -12.35 -39.61 -27.49
N PHE A 24 -12.63 -40.04 -26.26
CA PHE A 24 -11.95 -39.50 -25.09
C PHE A 24 -10.45 -39.84 -25.10
N LEU A 25 -10.05 -41.06 -25.48
CA LEU A 25 -8.63 -41.44 -25.58
C LEU A 25 -7.89 -40.59 -26.63
N ASP A 26 -8.51 -40.38 -27.79
CA ASP A 26 -7.96 -39.51 -28.85
C ASP A 26 -7.79 -38.07 -28.36
N LEU A 27 -8.82 -37.52 -27.70
CA LEU A 27 -8.74 -36.17 -27.13
C LEU A 27 -7.71 -36.07 -25.99
N LEU A 28 -7.61 -37.07 -25.12
CA LEU A 28 -6.61 -37.12 -24.05
C LEU A 28 -5.19 -37.10 -24.64
N HIS A 29 -4.94 -37.86 -25.71
CA HIS A 29 -3.67 -37.85 -26.44
C HIS A 29 -3.36 -36.48 -27.05
N LYS A 30 -4.35 -35.86 -27.71
CA LYS A 30 -4.20 -34.51 -28.28
C LYS A 30 -3.95 -33.46 -27.20
N PHE A 31 -4.60 -33.57 -26.04
CA PHE A 31 -4.32 -32.70 -24.89
C PHE A 31 -2.95 -32.98 -24.28
N GLN A 32 -2.46 -34.22 -24.26
CA GLN A 32 -1.09 -34.54 -23.85
C GLN A 32 -0.06 -33.86 -24.76
N GLU A 33 -0.25 -33.88 -26.08
CA GLU A 33 0.61 -33.18 -27.05
C GLU A 33 0.52 -31.66 -26.94
N TYR A 34 -0.69 -31.15 -26.70
CA TYR A 34 -0.93 -29.72 -26.49
C TYR A 34 -0.29 -29.22 -25.19
N LEU A 35 -0.47 -29.93 -24.07
CA LEU A 35 0.04 -29.52 -22.76
C LEU A 35 1.54 -29.83 -22.58
N GLY A 36 2.09 -30.79 -23.33
CA GLY A 36 3.46 -31.28 -23.13
C GLY A 36 3.62 -32.12 -21.86
N ILE A 37 2.52 -32.61 -21.30
CA ILE A 37 2.43 -33.25 -19.98
C ILE A 37 1.82 -34.64 -20.12
N LYS A 38 2.37 -35.64 -19.41
CA LYS A 38 1.79 -36.99 -19.39
C LYS A 38 0.56 -37.07 -18.46
N PRO A 39 -0.56 -37.68 -18.88
CA PRO A 39 -1.71 -37.86 -18.01
C PRO A 39 -1.38 -38.83 -16.87
N LYS A 40 -1.89 -38.52 -15.68
CA LYS A 40 -1.71 -39.32 -14.45
C LYS A 40 -2.65 -40.53 -14.42
N ILE A 41 -3.79 -40.46 -15.13
CA ILE A 41 -4.69 -41.60 -15.37
C ILE A 41 -4.80 -41.86 -16.87
N LYS A 42 -4.63 -43.12 -17.26
CA LYS A 42 -4.67 -43.58 -18.65
C LYS A 42 -5.83 -44.52 -18.95
N GLU A 43 -6.40 -45.11 -17.91
CA GLU A 43 -7.48 -46.09 -18.04
C GLU A 43 -8.78 -45.53 -17.47
N PHE A 44 -9.82 -45.47 -18.31
CA PHE A 44 -11.13 -44.99 -17.92
C PHE A 44 -12.25 -45.71 -18.67
N GLN A 45 -13.46 -45.66 -18.11
CA GLN A 45 -14.64 -46.24 -18.73
C GLN A 45 -15.88 -45.38 -18.46
N PHE A 46 -16.58 -44.99 -19.53
CA PHE A 46 -17.81 -44.20 -19.45
C PHE A 46 -19.06 -45.08 -19.43
N PHE A 47 -20.04 -44.71 -18.59
CA PHE A 47 -21.36 -45.33 -18.53
C PHE A 47 -22.46 -44.27 -18.55
N LEU A 48 -23.57 -44.54 -19.23
CA LEU A 48 -24.80 -43.75 -19.10
C LEU A 48 -25.73 -44.38 -18.07
N VAL A 49 -26.27 -43.56 -17.16
CA VAL A 49 -27.19 -44.01 -16.10
C VAL A 49 -28.46 -43.15 -16.09
N ASP A 50 -29.61 -43.79 -15.84
CA ASP A 50 -30.94 -43.16 -15.91
C ASP A 50 -31.33 -42.39 -14.64
N ASN A 51 -30.76 -42.72 -13.48
CA ASN A 51 -31.04 -42.04 -12.21
C ASN A 51 -29.81 -41.99 -11.31
N LEU A 52 -29.35 -40.78 -11.00
CA LEU A 52 -28.46 -40.50 -9.88
C LEU A 52 -29.29 -39.76 -8.83
N ALA A 53 -29.24 -40.20 -7.56
CA ALA A 53 -29.84 -39.42 -6.48
C ALA A 53 -29.08 -38.10 -6.35
N ASP A 54 -29.77 -36.96 -6.52
CA ASP A 54 -29.23 -35.60 -6.32
C ASP A 54 -29.00 -35.33 -4.81
N LYS A 55 -28.23 -36.18 -4.12
CA LYS A 55 -27.80 -35.95 -2.74
C LYS A 55 -26.60 -35.00 -2.76
N ASN A 56 -26.81 -33.77 -2.28
CA ASN A 56 -25.82 -32.69 -2.12
C ASN A 56 -24.83 -32.59 -3.28
N VAL A 57 -25.25 -31.90 -4.34
CA VAL A 57 -24.51 -31.75 -5.60
C VAL A 57 -23.22 -30.97 -5.36
N ASP A 58 -22.13 -31.69 -5.06
CA ASP A 58 -20.76 -31.22 -5.28
C ASP A 58 -20.66 -30.80 -6.76
N PHE A 59 -20.75 -29.50 -7.03
CA PHE A 59 -20.84 -28.96 -8.38
C PHE A 59 -19.58 -29.27 -9.23
N TYR A 60 -18.45 -29.61 -8.61
CA TYR A 60 -17.25 -30.08 -9.29
C TYR A 60 -17.40 -31.46 -9.91
N LYS A 61 -18.47 -32.18 -9.53
CA LYS A 61 -18.89 -33.48 -10.05
C LYS A 61 -20.25 -33.39 -10.75
N PHE A 62 -20.72 -32.18 -11.08
CA PHE A 62 -22.03 -31.97 -11.71
C PHE A 62 -22.24 -32.91 -12.91
N GLY A 63 -23.32 -33.68 -12.88
CA GLY A 63 -23.72 -34.62 -13.92
C GLY A 63 -22.98 -35.96 -13.94
N THR A 64 -22.05 -36.23 -13.01
CA THR A 64 -21.21 -37.43 -13.02
C THR A 64 -20.99 -38.07 -11.63
N ILE A 65 -20.84 -39.39 -11.58
CA ILE A 65 -20.24 -40.12 -10.45
C ILE A 65 -18.97 -40.80 -10.92
N GLN A 66 -17.89 -40.65 -10.14
CA GLN A 66 -16.61 -41.29 -10.37
C GLN A 66 -16.42 -42.45 -9.38
N GLU A 67 -16.04 -43.62 -9.88
CA GLU A 67 -15.65 -44.78 -9.10
C GLU A 67 -14.29 -45.26 -9.59
N LYS A 68 -13.29 -45.36 -8.71
CA LYS A 68 -11.97 -45.90 -9.08
C LYS A 68 -11.81 -47.29 -8.49
N LYS A 69 -11.44 -48.26 -9.33
CA LYS A 69 -11.14 -49.63 -8.91
C LYS A 69 -9.95 -50.15 -9.71
N ASP A 70 -8.91 -50.64 -9.04
CA ASP A 70 -7.71 -51.24 -9.65
C ASP A 70 -7.02 -50.37 -10.71
N GLY A 71 -6.97 -49.04 -10.50
CA GLY A 71 -6.36 -48.08 -11.44
C GLY A 71 -7.28 -47.59 -12.57
N LEU A 72 -8.41 -48.26 -12.81
CA LEU A 72 -9.44 -47.87 -13.78
C LEU A 72 -10.40 -46.83 -13.18
N LEU A 73 -10.56 -45.69 -13.86
CA LEU A 73 -11.53 -44.65 -13.49
C LEU A 73 -12.86 -44.84 -14.24
N LYS A 74 -13.91 -45.28 -13.54
CA LYS A 74 -15.27 -45.40 -14.08
C LYS A 74 -16.02 -44.09 -13.88
N ILE A 75 -16.53 -43.52 -14.97
CA ILE A 75 -17.28 -42.25 -14.95
C ILE A 75 -18.72 -42.53 -15.42
N LYS A 76 -19.66 -42.46 -14.49
CA LYS A 76 -21.09 -42.63 -14.75
C LYS A 76 -21.72 -41.26 -15.01
N ILE A 77 -22.25 -41.03 -16.21
CA ILE A 77 -22.88 -39.79 -16.64
C ILE A 77 -24.40 -39.97 -16.62
N ASN A 78 -25.11 -39.06 -15.96
CA ASN A 78 -26.57 -39.11 -15.93
C ASN A 78 -27.17 -38.59 -17.25
N LYS A 79 -28.10 -39.36 -17.83
CA LYS A 79 -28.75 -39.02 -19.10
C LYS A 79 -29.43 -37.65 -19.10
N LYS A 80 -29.89 -37.17 -17.94
CA LYS A 80 -30.48 -35.82 -17.75
C LYS A 80 -29.52 -34.67 -18.13
N TYR A 81 -28.22 -34.91 -18.10
CA TYR A 81 -27.19 -33.89 -18.39
C TYR A 81 -26.48 -34.08 -19.74
N LEU A 82 -27.02 -34.90 -20.65
CA LEU A 82 -26.46 -35.13 -21.98
C LEU A 82 -26.23 -33.86 -22.81
N ARG A 83 -27.05 -32.82 -22.60
CA ARG A 83 -26.83 -31.51 -23.26
C ARG A 83 -25.52 -30.81 -22.84
N PHE A 84 -25.01 -31.11 -21.65
CA PHE A 84 -23.74 -30.59 -21.13
C PHE A 84 -22.56 -31.54 -21.34
N LEU A 85 -22.73 -32.60 -22.14
CA LEU A 85 -21.71 -33.61 -22.38
C LEU A 85 -20.35 -33.04 -22.82
N PRO A 86 -20.27 -32.01 -23.70
CA PRO A 86 -19.00 -31.40 -24.06
C PRO A 86 -18.24 -30.80 -22.89
N PHE A 87 -18.95 -30.12 -21.98
CA PHE A 87 -18.37 -29.58 -20.76
C PHE A 87 -17.92 -30.69 -19.81
N ILE A 88 -18.75 -31.72 -19.61
CA ILE A 88 -18.43 -32.86 -18.75
C ILE A 88 -17.18 -33.59 -19.27
N PHE A 89 -17.13 -33.92 -20.56
CA PHE A 89 -15.98 -34.63 -21.15
C PHE A 89 -14.69 -33.83 -21.02
N LEU A 90 -14.73 -32.54 -21.36
CA LEU A 90 -13.55 -31.67 -21.27
C LEU A 90 -13.07 -31.53 -19.82
N ARG A 91 -14.00 -31.40 -18.85
CA ARG A 91 -13.66 -31.40 -17.41
C ARG A 91 -12.88 -32.63 -17.02
N GLU A 92 -13.38 -33.80 -17.40
CA GLU A 92 -12.79 -35.08 -17.04
C GLU A 92 -11.44 -35.32 -17.74
N ILE A 93 -11.29 -34.90 -19.01
CA ILE A 93 -10.00 -34.93 -19.72
C ILE A 93 -8.96 -34.08 -18.96
N LEU A 94 -9.31 -32.84 -18.63
CA LEU A 94 -8.41 -31.93 -17.92
C LEU A 94 -8.03 -32.47 -16.52
N LYS A 95 -8.97 -33.10 -15.82
CA LYS A 95 -8.70 -33.78 -14.53
C LYS A 95 -7.73 -34.97 -14.63
N CYS A 96 -7.59 -35.59 -15.80
CA CYS A 96 -6.62 -36.68 -15.99
C CYS A 96 -5.17 -36.24 -15.86
N PHE A 97 -4.88 -34.95 -16.02
CA PHE A 97 -3.54 -34.36 -15.82
C PHE A 97 -3.26 -33.97 -14.36
N LEU A 98 -4.25 -34.07 -13.47
CA LEU A 98 -4.10 -33.80 -12.04
C LEU A 98 -3.78 -35.08 -11.24
N GLU A 99 -3.00 -34.90 -10.19
CA GLU A 99 -2.82 -35.91 -9.14
C GLU A 99 -4.14 -36.20 -8.42
N GLU A 100 -4.29 -37.42 -7.92
CA GLU A 100 -5.56 -37.91 -7.37
C GLU A 100 -6.08 -37.05 -6.21
N GLU A 101 -5.18 -36.66 -5.30
CA GLU A 101 -5.46 -35.80 -4.15
C GLU A 101 -5.97 -34.41 -4.53
N LEU A 102 -5.57 -33.91 -5.72
CA LEU A 102 -5.86 -32.54 -6.17
C LEU A 102 -7.17 -32.41 -6.94
N ARG A 103 -7.79 -33.51 -7.37
CA ARG A 103 -8.99 -33.51 -8.23
C ARG A 103 -10.24 -32.92 -7.58
N ASN A 104 -10.28 -32.92 -6.26
CA ASN A 104 -11.38 -32.34 -5.48
C ASN A 104 -11.05 -30.94 -4.94
N ASN A 105 -9.89 -30.36 -5.26
CA ASN A 105 -9.52 -29.02 -4.80
C ASN A 105 -10.43 -27.96 -5.44
N ILE A 106 -11.06 -27.12 -4.60
CA ILE A 106 -12.03 -26.08 -4.99
C ILE A 106 -11.43 -25.11 -6.01
N SER A 107 -10.29 -24.50 -5.69
CA SER A 107 -9.64 -23.47 -6.51
C SER A 107 -9.21 -24.01 -7.88
N LEU A 108 -8.68 -25.24 -7.93
CA LEU A 108 -8.30 -25.88 -9.19
C LEU A 108 -9.49 -26.16 -10.08
N ASN A 109 -10.58 -26.63 -9.48
CA ASN A 109 -11.79 -26.92 -10.24
C ASN A 109 -12.47 -25.65 -10.76
N LEU A 110 -12.35 -24.51 -10.07
CA LEU A 110 -12.76 -23.21 -10.61
C LEU A 110 -11.94 -22.84 -11.86
N ALA A 111 -10.62 -23.00 -11.81
CA ALA A 111 -9.75 -22.76 -12.96
C ALA A 111 -10.06 -23.72 -14.13
N ILE A 112 -10.27 -25.02 -13.86
CA ILE A 112 -10.67 -26.00 -14.88
C ILE A 112 -12.00 -25.61 -15.54
N ASN A 113 -13.01 -25.22 -14.76
CA ASN A 113 -14.28 -24.77 -15.33
C ASN A 113 -14.09 -23.55 -16.24
N GLN A 114 -13.22 -22.63 -15.85
CA GLN A 114 -12.94 -21.45 -16.66
C GLN A 114 -12.16 -21.77 -17.95
N ILE A 115 -11.19 -22.68 -17.89
CA ILE A 115 -10.50 -23.22 -19.06
C ILE A 115 -11.52 -23.89 -20.01
N MET A 116 -12.45 -24.69 -19.47
CA MET A 116 -13.49 -25.33 -20.28
C MET A 116 -14.37 -24.32 -20.99
N MET A 117 -14.86 -23.29 -20.27
CA MET A 117 -15.71 -22.24 -20.85
C MET A 117 -14.99 -21.42 -21.92
N THR A 118 -13.69 -21.16 -21.73
CA THR A 118 -12.84 -20.51 -22.72
C THR A 118 -12.74 -21.33 -24.00
N ILE A 119 -12.42 -22.62 -23.85
CA ILE A 119 -12.27 -23.56 -24.96
C ILE A 119 -13.61 -23.79 -25.69
N LEU A 120 -14.72 -23.86 -24.95
CA LEU A 120 -16.08 -24.08 -25.46
C LEU A 120 -16.87 -22.77 -25.64
N SER A 121 -16.19 -21.64 -25.85
CA SER A 121 -16.79 -20.30 -25.93
C SER A 121 -17.86 -20.14 -27.02
N LYS A 122 -17.87 -21.00 -28.04
CA LYS A 122 -18.87 -21.02 -29.12
C LYS A 122 -20.01 -22.04 -28.92
N ASN A 123 -20.03 -22.77 -27.81
CA ASN A 123 -21.05 -23.80 -27.56
C ASN A 123 -22.41 -23.16 -27.19
N PRO A 124 -23.53 -23.64 -27.75
CA PRO A 124 -24.85 -23.04 -27.52
C PRO A 124 -25.33 -23.09 -26.06
N TYR A 125 -24.81 -24.00 -25.24
CA TYR A 125 -25.22 -24.16 -23.84
C TYR A 125 -24.32 -23.43 -22.83
N LEU A 126 -23.36 -22.61 -23.30
CA LEU A 126 -22.39 -21.92 -22.43
C LEU A 126 -23.06 -21.04 -21.37
N ASN A 127 -24.07 -20.23 -21.75
CA ASN A 127 -24.74 -19.32 -20.82
C ASN A 127 -25.50 -20.07 -19.72
N GLU A 128 -26.10 -21.21 -20.06
CA GLU A 128 -26.80 -22.06 -19.09
C GLU A 128 -25.80 -22.71 -18.12
N TRP A 129 -24.67 -23.22 -18.63
CA TRP A 129 -23.58 -23.73 -17.79
C TRP A 129 -23.02 -22.65 -16.86
N LYS A 130 -22.75 -21.43 -17.38
CA LYS A 130 -22.25 -20.29 -16.61
C LYS A 130 -23.20 -19.91 -15.47
N SER A 131 -24.51 -19.91 -15.72
CA SER A 131 -25.53 -19.65 -14.69
C SER A 131 -25.52 -20.70 -13.58
N ILE A 132 -25.42 -21.99 -13.93
CA ILE A 132 -25.32 -23.10 -12.95
C ILE A 132 -24.08 -22.93 -12.07
N ILE A 133 -22.92 -22.65 -12.67
CA ILE A 133 -21.67 -22.46 -11.93
C ILE A 133 -21.75 -21.22 -11.03
N HIS A 134 -22.23 -20.09 -11.54
CA HIS A 134 -22.28 -18.83 -10.80
C HIS A 134 -23.19 -18.92 -9.56
N LYS A 135 -24.37 -19.56 -9.69
CA LYS A 135 -25.30 -19.78 -8.58
C LYS A 135 -24.67 -20.64 -7.46
N ASN A 136 -23.92 -21.68 -7.83
CA ASN A 136 -23.26 -22.55 -6.87
C ASN A 136 -22.05 -21.86 -6.19
N ILE A 137 -21.29 -21.03 -6.92
CA ILE A 137 -20.20 -20.23 -6.34
C ILE A 137 -20.75 -19.21 -5.34
N GLN A 138 -21.87 -18.55 -5.64
CA GLN A 138 -22.55 -17.65 -4.71
C GLN A 138 -22.93 -18.35 -3.41
N GLN A 139 -23.50 -19.55 -3.49
CA GLN A 139 -23.86 -20.35 -2.32
C GLN A 139 -22.64 -20.73 -1.46
N ILE A 140 -21.55 -21.17 -2.10
CA ILE A 140 -20.30 -21.50 -1.39
C ILE A 140 -19.65 -20.26 -0.77
N SER A 141 -19.72 -19.11 -1.45
CA SER A 141 -19.18 -17.84 -0.93
C SER A 141 -19.93 -17.37 0.32
N LEU A 142 -21.24 -17.65 0.40
CA LEU A 142 -22.06 -17.36 1.58
C LEU A 142 -21.71 -18.27 2.76
N GLU A 143 -21.33 -19.52 2.51
CA GLU A 143 -20.95 -20.50 3.55
C GLU A 143 -19.50 -20.34 4.02
N ALA A 144 -18.60 -19.77 3.20
CA ALA A 144 -17.15 -19.76 3.43
C ALA A 144 -16.60 -18.54 4.20
N ALA A 145 -17.42 -17.82 4.97
CA ALA A 145 -17.01 -16.80 5.95
C ALA A 145 -15.84 -15.87 5.52
N GLY A 146 -15.94 -15.25 4.33
CA GLY A 146 -15.05 -14.15 3.92
C GLY A 146 -14.38 -14.26 2.54
N PHE A 147 -14.30 -15.45 1.93
CA PHE A 147 -13.66 -15.59 0.61
C PHE A 147 -14.62 -15.23 -0.56
N ASN A 148 -14.31 -14.15 -1.29
CA ASN A 148 -15.08 -13.76 -2.49
C ASN A 148 -14.65 -14.58 -3.74
N PHE A 149 -15.13 -15.83 -3.84
CA PHE A 149 -14.79 -16.74 -4.95
C PHE A 149 -15.25 -16.21 -6.34
N ILE A 150 -16.26 -15.34 -6.39
CA ILE A 150 -16.77 -14.73 -7.63
C ILE A 150 -15.70 -13.83 -8.25
N SER A 151 -15.06 -12.99 -7.43
CA SER A 151 -13.99 -12.10 -7.90
C SER A 151 -12.82 -12.87 -8.52
N ASN A 152 -12.45 -14.01 -7.93
CA ASN A 152 -11.40 -14.88 -8.45
C ASN A 152 -11.82 -15.57 -9.75
N PHE A 153 -13.08 -16.00 -9.86
CA PHE A 153 -13.63 -16.58 -11.07
C PHE A 153 -13.61 -15.60 -12.25
N ASP A 154 -14.02 -14.34 -12.03
CA ASP A 154 -14.00 -13.29 -13.06
C ASP A 154 -12.58 -12.88 -13.48
N ARG A 155 -11.59 -13.01 -12.59
CA ARG A 155 -10.17 -12.82 -12.92
C ARG A 155 -9.65 -13.95 -13.81
N LEU A 156 -9.99 -15.20 -13.50
CA LEU A 156 -9.64 -16.36 -14.33
C LEU A 156 -10.27 -16.26 -15.72
N ASP A 157 -11.51 -15.75 -15.83
CA ASP A 157 -12.20 -15.56 -17.13
C ASP A 157 -11.42 -14.65 -18.05
N ARG A 158 -10.99 -13.49 -17.53
CA ARG A 158 -10.12 -12.57 -18.28
C ARG A 158 -8.81 -13.23 -18.67
N PHE A 159 -8.16 -13.91 -17.74
CA PHE A 159 -6.84 -14.52 -17.95
C PHE A 159 -6.82 -15.61 -19.03
N PHE A 160 -7.75 -16.56 -19.01
CA PHE A 160 -7.74 -17.65 -19.98
C PHE A 160 -8.26 -17.23 -21.37
N ASN A 161 -9.10 -16.19 -21.44
CA ASN A 161 -9.59 -15.63 -22.71
C ASN A 161 -8.59 -14.70 -23.41
N GLU A 162 -7.50 -14.27 -22.75
CA GLU A 162 -6.47 -13.46 -23.41
C GLU A 162 -5.81 -14.26 -24.55
N GLN A 163 -6.12 -13.89 -25.80
CA GLN A 163 -5.48 -14.43 -27.01
C GLN A 163 -4.04 -13.91 -27.15
N MET A 164 -3.18 -14.31 -26.22
CA MET A 164 -1.76 -14.02 -26.27
C MET A 164 -1.11 -14.87 -27.38
N LEU A 165 -0.80 -14.28 -28.54
CA LEU A 165 0.08 -14.86 -29.60
C LEU A 165 1.14 -15.81 -29.03
N LYS A 166 1.21 -17.05 -29.56
CA LYS A 166 2.33 -18.04 -29.54
C LYS A 166 3.28 -17.99 -28.33
N PHE A 167 2.79 -17.73 -27.13
CA PHE A 167 3.57 -17.90 -25.92
C PHE A 167 3.67 -19.40 -25.66
N ASN A 168 4.89 -19.87 -25.37
CA ASN A 168 5.10 -21.25 -24.96
C ASN A 168 5.73 -21.24 -23.56
N PRO A 169 5.01 -21.67 -22.52
CA PRO A 169 3.61 -22.13 -22.52
C PRO A 169 2.59 -20.97 -22.54
N ASN A 170 1.43 -21.17 -23.20
CA ASN A 170 0.25 -20.29 -23.13
C ASN A 170 -0.44 -20.36 -21.75
N PRO A 171 -1.43 -19.52 -21.42
CA PRO A 171 -2.06 -19.51 -20.09
C PRO A 171 -2.52 -20.88 -19.57
N ILE A 172 -3.09 -21.72 -20.44
CA ILE A 172 -3.56 -23.08 -20.10
C ILE A 172 -2.38 -24.03 -19.89
N GLN A 173 -1.41 -24.03 -20.80
CA GLN A 173 -0.18 -24.84 -20.66
C GLN A 173 0.61 -24.44 -19.41
N PHE A 174 0.67 -23.13 -19.12
CA PHE A 174 1.37 -22.59 -17.95
C PHE A 174 0.68 -23.05 -16.66
N PHE A 175 -0.66 -23.01 -16.62
CA PHE A 175 -1.44 -23.55 -15.50
C PHE A 175 -1.07 -25.00 -15.18
N PHE A 176 -1.13 -25.91 -16.17
CA PHE A 176 -0.80 -27.32 -15.92
C PHE A 176 0.68 -27.56 -15.62
N GLN A 177 1.59 -26.85 -16.26
CA GLN A 177 3.02 -26.96 -15.95
C GLN A 177 3.32 -26.50 -14.52
N TYR A 178 2.73 -25.36 -14.12
CA TYR A 178 2.93 -24.81 -12.78
C TYR A 178 2.46 -25.77 -11.68
N LEU A 179 1.32 -26.46 -11.88
CA LEU A 179 0.83 -27.48 -10.95
C LEU A 179 1.77 -28.66 -10.76
N ILE A 180 2.53 -29.04 -11.80
CA ILE A 180 3.49 -30.14 -11.74
C ILE A 180 4.78 -29.71 -11.06
N ASP A 181 5.22 -28.50 -11.36
CA ASP A 181 6.45 -27.95 -10.80
C ASP A 181 6.29 -27.61 -9.30
N HIS A 182 5.05 -27.40 -8.83
CA HIS A 182 4.74 -26.95 -7.47
C HIS A 182 3.58 -27.74 -6.83
N PRO A 183 3.70 -29.08 -6.68
CA PRO A 183 2.59 -29.91 -6.19
C PRO A 183 2.20 -29.58 -4.74
N ASP A 184 3.17 -29.17 -3.91
CA ASP A 184 2.96 -28.93 -2.49
C ASP A 184 2.12 -27.68 -2.20
N LEU A 185 2.21 -26.65 -3.06
CA LEU A 185 1.39 -25.43 -3.02
C LEU A 185 -0.11 -25.70 -3.07
N VAL A 186 -0.48 -26.78 -3.75
CA VAL A 186 -1.87 -27.15 -4.01
C VAL A 186 -2.39 -28.16 -2.97
N ARG A 187 -1.48 -28.89 -2.32
CA ARG A 187 -1.76 -29.88 -1.27
C ARG A 187 -2.03 -29.23 0.08
N SER A 188 -1.30 -28.16 0.40
CA SER A 188 -1.60 -27.31 1.56
C SER A 188 -2.96 -26.62 1.37
N LYS A 189 -3.79 -26.56 2.42
CA LYS A 189 -5.14 -25.93 2.42
C LYS A 189 -5.14 -24.41 2.21
N TYR A 190 -4.21 -23.86 1.41
CA TYR A 190 -4.13 -22.43 1.16
C TYR A 190 -5.18 -22.01 0.12
N ASN A 191 -6.15 -21.21 0.53
CA ASN A 191 -7.10 -20.55 -0.36
C ASN A 191 -6.44 -19.52 -1.31
N SER A 192 -5.12 -19.38 -1.30
CA SER A 192 -4.32 -18.40 -2.07
C SER A 192 -3.75 -18.91 -3.40
N PHE A 193 -3.98 -20.18 -3.80
CA PHE A 193 -3.40 -20.75 -5.03
C PHE A 193 -3.58 -19.86 -6.28
N ASN A 194 -4.81 -19.37 -6.54
CA ASN A 194 -5.09 -18.56 -7.73
C ASN A 194 -4.28 -17.25 -7.73
N PHE A 195 -4.12 -16.63 -6.56
CA PHE A 195 -3.34 -15.40 -6.42
C PHE A 195 -1.86 -15.63 -6.71
N ILE A 196 -1.27 -16.67 -6.10
CA ILE A 196 0.14 -17.05 -6.30
C ILE A 196 0.39 -17.40 -7.77
N PHE A 197 -0.53 -18.16 -8.38
CA PHE A 197 -0.49 -18.50 -9.80
C PHE A 197 -0.44 -17.24 -10.69
N PHE A 198 -1.30 -16.25 -10.46
CA PHE A 198 -1.29 -14.99 -11.22
C PHE A 198 -0.01 -14.17 -11.00
N LYS A 199 0.47 -14.09 -9.74
CA LYS A 199 1.73 -13.43 -9.40
C LYS A 199 2.90 -14.06 -10.16
N LYS A 200 2.95 -15.39 -10.24
CA LYS A 200 3.99 -16.14 -10.96
C LYS A 200 3.94 -15.96 -12.46
N TYR A 201 2.74 -15.94 -13.04
CA TYR A 201 2.59 -15.60 -14.44
C TYR A 201 3.12 -14.19 -14.74
N LYS A 202 2.79 -13.20 -13.89
CA LYS A 202 3.31 -11.83 -13.99
C LYS A 202 4.83 -11.77 -13.83
N GLU A 203 5.41 -12.48 -12.86
CA GLU A 203 6.87 -12.57 -12.69
C GLU A 203 7.57 -13.20 -13.90
N LYS A 204 7.00 -14.25 -14.48
CA LYS A 204 7.53 -14.87 -15.70
C LYS A 204 7.51 -13.90 -16.88
N LEU A 205 6.43 -13.14 -17.05
CA LEU A 205 6.35 -12.07 -18.05
C LEU A 205 7.41 -10.97 -17.80
N LEU A 206 7.57 -10.54 -16.54
CA LEU A 206 8.57 -9.52 -16.18
C LEU A 206 10.02 -10.02 -16.34
N ASN A 207 10.29 -11.30 -16.11
CA ASN A 207 11.64 -11.86 -16.34
C ASN A 207 11.97 -11.94 -17.84
N LEU A 208 10.97 -12.17 -18.69
CA LEU A 208 11.16 -12.05 -20.14
C LEU A 208 11.50 -10.61 -20.57
N MET A 209 11.18 -9.61 -19.74
CA MET A 209 11.55 -8.22 -19.99
C MET A 209 13.05 -7.92 -19.79
N THR A 210 13.85 -8.89 -19.32
CA THR A 210 15.26 -8.68 -18.95
C THR A 210 16.28 -9.12 -20.01
N SER A 211 15.84 -9.46 -21.23
CA SER A 211 16.78 -9.86 -22.28
C SER A 211 17.46 -8.66 -22.94
N ASN A 212 18.77 -8.77 -23.23
CA ASN A 212 19.54 -7.69 -23.87
C ASN A 212 18.90 -7.18 -25.18
N PRO A 213 18.39 -8.02 -26.10
CA PRO A 213 17.70 -7.55 -27.30
C PRO A 213 16.44 -6.73 -27.00
N LEU A 214 15.73 -7.04 -25.92
CA LEU A 214 14.53 -6.30 -25.53
C LEU A 214 14.89 -4.95 -24.89
N VAL A 215 15.93 -4.90 -24.07
CA VAL A 215 16.47 -3.63 -23.54
C VAL A 215 16.86 -2.70 -24.69
N GLU A 216 17.55 -3.22 -25.69
CA GLU A 216 17.89 -2.50 -26.92
C GLU A 216 16.64 -2.05 -27.71
N SER A 217 15.58 -2.87 -27.72
CA SER A 217 14.31 -2.51 -28.34
C SER A 217 13.61 -1.38 -27.59
N LEU A 218 13.61 -1.40 -26.25
CA LEU A 218 13.08 -0.32 -25.41
C LEU A 218 13.83 0.99 -25.66
N TYR A 219 15.16 0.95 -25.67
CA TYR A 219 15.99 2.11 -26.05
C TYR A 219 15.60 2.66 -27.42
N SER A 220 15.45 1.77 -28.42
CA SER A 220 15.05 2.15 -29.78
C SER A 220 13.68 2.81 -29.83
N ILE A 221 12.68 2.24 -29.13
CA ILE A 221 11.31 2.76 -29.06
C ILE A 221 11.28 4.14 -28.42
N ILE A 222 12.01 4.33 -27.30
CA ILE A 222 12.06 5.63 -26.63
C ILE A 222 12.70 6.67 -27.55
N THR A 223 13.81 6.33 -28.20
CA THR A 223 14.51 7.23 -29.14
C THR A 223 13.59 7.65 -30.29
N ILE A 224 12.90 6.70 -30.91
CA ILE A 224 11.94 6.96 -31.99
C ILE A 224 10.78 7.86 -31.49
N PHE A 225 10.20 7.54 -30.33
CA PHE A 225 9.04 8.29 -29.84
C PHE A 225 9.39 9.73 -29.43
N LEU A 226 10.56 9.97 -28.85
CA LEU A 226 11.00 11.32 -28.48
C LEU A 226 11.27 12.20 -29.70
N GLU A 227 11.66 11.60 -30.84
CA GLU A 227 11.91 12.32 -32.09
C GLU A 227 10.60 12.58 -32.87
N ILE A 228 9.77 11.54 -33.05
CA ILE A 228 8.53 11.64 -33.83
C ILE A 228 7.40 12.34 -33.04
N LYS A 229 7.43 12.24 -31.71
CA LYS A 229 6.50 12.86 -30.74
C LYS A 229 5.02 12.43 -30.84
N ASN A 230 4.64 11.70 -31.89
CA ASN A 230 3.30 11.13 -32.06
C ASN A 230 3.37 9.62 -32.40
N TYR A 231 2.35 8.87 -32.02
CA TYR A 231 2.22 7.43 -32.29
C TYR A 231 0.96 7.14 -33.12
N LYS A 232 1.13 6.62 -34.35
CA LYS A 232 -0.01 6.18 -35.18
C LYS A 232 -0.24 4.67 -35.17
N ASN A 233 0.75 3.89 -35.59
CA ASN A 233 0.66 2.43 -35.58
C ASN A 233 2.03 1.73 -35.59
N LEU A 234 2.02 0.41 -35.36
CA LEU A 234 3.21 -0.42 -35.26
C LEU A 234 3.98 -0.49 -36.59
N LEU A 235 3.26 -0.48 -37.72
CA LEU A 235 3.87 -0.52 -39.04
C LEU A 235 4.76 0.70 -39.29
N GLN A 236 4.36 1.87 -38.82
CA GLN A 236 5.19 3.08 -38.88
C GLN A 236 6.43 2.97 -38.02
N TYR A 237 6.36 2.38 -36.82
CA TYR A 237 7.54 2.17 -35.97
C TYR A 237 8.59 1.26 -36.61
N LYS A 238 8.15 0.25 -37.38
CA LYS A 238 9.06 -0.59 -38.17
C LYS A 238 9.80 0.24 -39.23
N LYS A 239 9.09 1.13 -39.92
CA LYS A 239 9.68 2.05 -40.92
C LYS A 239 10.64 3.04 -40.26
N TYR A 240 10.23 3.67 -39.15
CA TYR A 240 11.08 4.60 -38.40
C TYR A 240 12.34 3.93 -37.86
N PHE A 241 12.25 2.70 -37.37
CA PHE A 241 13.41 1.93 -36.93
C PHE A 241 14.44 1.74 -38.06
N GLN A 242 13.98 1.37 -39.26
CA GLN A 242 14.87 1.23 -40.42
C GLN A 242 15.47 2.57 -40.81
N SER A 243 14.64 3.60 -41.00
CA SER A 243 15.10 4.90 -41.45
C SER A 243 16.05 5.56 -40.46
N PHE A 244 15.77 5.48 -39.15
CA PHE A 244 16.63 6.06 -38.11
C PHE A 244 17.95 5.31 -38.01
N LYS A 245 17.94 3.98 -38.21
CA LYS A 245 19.17 3.18 -38.26
C LYS A 245 20.02 3.53 -39.49
N GLU A 246 19.41 3.68 -40.66
CA GLU A 246 20.08 4.06 -41.91
C GLU A 246 20.65 5.50 -41.85
N GLN A 247 19.92 6.42 -41.22
CA GLN A 247 20.35 7.82 -41.02
C GLN A 247 21.37 7.99 -39.89
N GLY A 248 21.70 6.93 -39.14
CA GLY A 248 22.61 6.99 -37.99
C GLY A 248 22.02 7.67 -36.74
N LEU A 249 20.73 8.01 -36.75
CA LEU A 249 19.99 8.54 -35.59
C LEU A 249 19.81 7.47 -34.50
N LEU A 250 19.75 6.19 -34.88
CA LEU A 250 19.66 5.06 -33.97
C LEU A 250 20.86 4.11 -34.11
N LYS A 251 21.77 4.17 -33.14
CA LYS A 251 22.94 3.28 -33.06
C LYS A 251 22.54 1.96 -32.39
N THR A 252 22.25 0.94 -33.19
CA THR A 252 21.82 -0.38 -32.71
C THR A 252 22.28 -1.53 -33.60
N GLU A 253 22.66 -2.66 -32.99
CA GLU A 253 22.93 -3.91 -33.70
C GLU A 253 21.65 -4.74 -33.95
N LEU A 254 20.54 -4.35 -33.33
CA LEU A 254 19.26 -5.07 -33.43
C LEU A 254 18.78 -5.16 -34.89
N SER A 255 18.36 -6.35 -35.31
CA SER A 255 17.74 -6.55 -36.63
C SER A 255 16.28 -6.12 -36.63
N LEU A 256 15.74 -5.70 -37.78
CA LEU A 256 14.31 -5.35 -37.91
C LEU A 256 13.40 -6.51 -37.49
N ARG A 257 13.79 -7.75 -37.84
CA ARG A 257 13.07 -8.95 -37.45
C ARG A 257 12.99 -9.06 -35.93
N LYS A 258 14.13 -8.90 -35.24
CA LYS A 258 14.16 -9.03 -33.77
C LYS A 258 13.43 -7.87 -33.09
N PHE A 259 13.59 -6.65 -33.60
CA PHE A 259 12.81 -5.49 -33.15
C PHE A 259 11.31 -5.74 -33.28
N THR A 260 10.86 -6.30 -34.41
CA THR A 260 9.45 -6.64 -34.64
C THR A 260 8.94 -7.71 -33.67
N GLU A 261 9.71 -8.79 -33.46
CA GLU A 261 9.37 -9.83 -32.47
C GLU A 261 9.21 -9.26 -31.05
N ASN A 262 10.12 -8.36 -30.68
CA ASN A 262 10.12 -7.70 -29.38
C ASN A 262 8.97 -6.70 -29.22
N MET A 263 8.60 -5.96 -30.28
CA MET A 263 7.44 -5.07 -30.26
C MET A 263 6.13 -5.82 -30.02
N GLU A 264 5.95 -7.01 -30.60
CA GLU A 264 4.77 -7.86 -30.34
C GLU A 264 4.67 -8.29 -28.87
N LEU A 265 5.81 -8.43 -28.19
CA LEU A 265 5.86 -8.67 -26.75
C LEU A 265 5.48 -7.41 -25.98
N ILE A 266 6.08 -6.26 -26.30
CA ILE A 266 5.86 -4.97 -25.62
C ILE A 266 4.40 -4.52 -25.72
N LYS A 267 3.74 -4.73 -26.86
CA LYS A 267 2.31 -4.44 -27.09
C LYS A 267 1.38 -5.02 -26.02
N LYS A 268 1.77 -6.13 -25.39
CA LYS A 268 0.99 -6.83 -24.36
C LYS A 268 1.36 -6.42 -22.94
N THR A 269 2.31 -5.51 -22.78
CA THR A 269 2.75 -4.96 -21.49
C THR A 269 2.06 -3.62 -21.19
N PHE A 270 2.40 -3.01 -20.06
CA PHE A 270 1.94 -1.67 -19.68
C PHE A 270 2.78 -0.55 -20.31
N ILE A 271 3.83 -0.88 -21.06
CA ILE A 271 4.69 0.13 -21.69
C ILE A 271 3.93 0.74 -22.86
N SER A 272 3.74 2.05 -22.83
CA SER A 272 2.95 2.76 -23.82
C SER A 272 3.48 4.18 -24.07
N PRO A 273 3.20 4.76 -25.25
CA PRO A 273 3.32 6.20 -25.45
C PRO A 273 2.48 6.93 -24.39
N SER A 274 3.03 7.99 -23.82
CA SER A 274 2.32 8.87 -22.88
C SER A 274 2.86 10.29 -23.00
N PHE A 275 2.19 11.25 -22.38
CA PHE A 275 2.50 12.67 -22.49
C PHE A 275 2.45 13.37 -21.12
N LEU A 276 3.41 14.26 -20.89
CA LEU A 276 3.32 15.28 -19.84
C LEU A 276 2.43 16.42 -20.31
N ILE A 277 1.70 17.03 -19.39
CA ILE A 277 0.86 18.21 -19.66
C ILE A 277 1.54 19.45 -19.07
N ASN A 278 1.65 20.51 -19.88
CA ASN A 278 1.93 21.86 -19.44
C ASN A 278 0.68 22.47 -18.82
N TRP A 279 0.44 22.20 -17.54
CA TRP A 279 -0.75 22.69 -16.85
C TRP A 279 -0.91 24.22 -16.94
N ARG A 280 0.21 24.95 -16.94
CA ARG A 280 0.18 26.43 -17.06
C ARG A 280 -0.26 26.91 -18.44
N ALA A 281 0.05 26.16 -19.49
CA ALA A 281 -0.42 26.50 -20.84
C ALA A 281 -1.95 26.51 -20.92
N ILE A 282 -2.64 25.86 -19.97
CA ILE A 282 -4.09 25.75 -19.90
C ILE A 282 -4.64 26.35 -18.60
N ASN A 283 -4.00 27.39 -18.04
CA ASN A 283 -4.42 28.14 -16.85
C ASN A 283 -4.54 27.33 -15.53
N ILE A 284 -3.77 26.25 -15.38
CA ILE A 284 -3.70 25.42 -14.16
C ILE A 284 -2.28 25.47 -13.57
N GLU A 285 -2.18 25.59 -12.25
CA GLU A 285 -0.91 25.52 -11.54
C GLU A 285 -0.70 24.14 -10.91
N VAL A 286 0.54 23.64 -10.96
CA VAL A 286 0.96 22.49 -10.16
C VAL A 286 1.83 22.98 -9.01
N ILE A 287 1.27 22.94 -7.80
CA ILE A 287 1.98 23.31 -6.58
C ILE A 287 2.44 22.03 -5.88
N VAL A 288 3.73 21.93 -5.60
CA VAL A 288 4.27 20.97 -4.64
C VAL A 288 4.08 21.58 -3.25
N PHE A 289 3.47 20.85 -2.32
CA PHE A 289 3.23 21.35 -0.97
C PHE A 289 3.83 20.44 0.10
N VAL A 290 4.16 21.07 1.23
CA VAL A 290 4.45 20.42 2.51
C VAL A 290 3.57 21.10 3.56
N MET A 291 2.84 20.30 4.34
CA MET A 291 2.06 20.77 5.49
C MET A 291 2.44 19.94 6.71
N LYS A 292 2.84 20.60 7.80
CA LYS A 292 3.13 19.96 9.08
C LYS A 292 2.06 20.36 10.08
N PHE A 293 1.20 19.42 10.43
CA PHE A 293 0.10 19.61 11.39
C PHE A 293 0.62 19.65 12.83
N ASN A 294 -0.15 20.28 13.72
CA ASN A 294 0.12 20.26 15.15
C ASN A 294 -0.02 18.83 15.71
N PRO A 295 0.93 18.31 16.51
CA PRO A 295 0.89 16.93 17.03
C PRO A 295 -0.26 16.64 18.01
N ILE A 296 -0.93 17.66 18.56
CA ILE A 296 -2.14 17.50 19.39
C ILE A 296 -3.32 16.99 18.56
N LEU A 297 -3.34 17.32 17.27
CA LEU A 297 -4.46 16.97 16.41
C LEU A 297 -4.49 15.46 16.13
N ASP A 298 -5.65 14.88 16.36
CA ASP A 298 -5.94 13.47 16.04
C ASP A 298 -5.64 13.17 14.57
N TYR A 299 -4.83 12.13 14.37
CA TYR A 299 -4.43 11.60 13.06
C TYR A 299 -5.62 11.33 12.13
N THR A 300 -6.70 10.77 12.68
CA THR A 300 -7.91 10.38 11.96
C THR A 300 -8.68 11.60 11.45
N LYS A 301 -8.74 12.67 12.24
CA LYS A 301 -9.36 13.95 11.86
C LYS A 301 -8.56 14.63 10.76
N ILE A 302 -7.23 14.65 10.87
CA ILE A 302 -6.35 15.17 9.81
C ILE A 302 -6.57 14.41 8.50
N ASN A 303 -6.63 13.08 8.55
CA ASN A 303 -6.90 12.28 7.37
C ASN A 303 -8.28 12.56 6.75
N LYS A 304 -9.32 12.77 7.56
CA LYS A 304 -10.67 13.16 7.08
C LYS A 304 -10.63 14.51 6.37
N VAL A 305 -9.94 15.50 6.95
CA VAL A 305 -9.72 16.81 6.33
C VAL A 305 -9.00 16.66 5.00
N ILE A 306 -7.88 15.95 4.97
CA ILE A 306 -7.02 15.82 3.77
C ILE A 306 -7.71 15.04 2.64
N LYS A 307 -8.49 14.01 2.96
CA LYS A 307 -9.30 13.28 1.95
C LYS A 307 -10.33 14.18 1.27
N SER A 308 -10.85 15.17 1.99
CA SER A 308 -11.85 16.13 1.48
C SER A 308 -11.24 17.42 0.92
N PHE A 309 -9.90 17.57 0.97
CA PHE A 309 -9.24 18.81 0.58
C PHE A 309 -9.30 19.03 -0.95
N PRO A 310 -9.82 20.18 -1.42
CA PRO A 310 -9.93 20.45 -2.85
C PRO A 310 -8.57 20.46 -3.57
N PHE A 311 -8.50 19.74 -4.71
CA PHE A 311 -7.35 19.69 -5.61
C PHE A 311 -6.08 18.99 -5.10
N ILE A 312 -6.07 18.40 -3.89
CA ILE A 312 -4.94 17.57 -3.45
C ILE A 312 -4.88 16.30 -4.31
N ASN A 313 -3.68 15.98 -4.77
CA ASN A 313 -3.35 14.75 -5.46
C ASN A 313 -2.16 14.05 -4.78
N SER A 314 -2.32 12.74 -4.58
CA SER A 314 -1.28 11.85 -4.04
C SER A 314 -0.64 12.34 -2.73
N PRO A 315 -1.44 12.60 -1.67
CA PRO A 315 -0.87 12.96 -0.38
C PRO A 315 -0.01 11.81 0.14
N LYS A 316 1.23 12.13 0.50
CA LYS A 316 2.24 11.25 1.10
C LYS A 316 2.42 11.66 2.55
N VAL A 317 2.49 10.69 3.46
CA VAL A 317 2.63 10.93 4.91
C VAL A 317 4.02 10.52 5.37
N SER A 318 4.62 11.32 6.25
CA SER A 318 5.87 10.99 6.96
C SER A 318 5.59 10.16 8.20
N LEU A 319 6.44 9.17 8.50
CA LEU A 319 6.29 8.25 9.66
C LEU A 319 7.45 8.39 10.65
N GLU A 320 7.54 9.55 11.30
CA GLU A 320 8.70 9.87 12.15
C GLU A 320 8.31 10.46 13.51
N ASP A 321 7.12 11.05 13.65
CA ASP A 321 6.73 11.75 14.87
C ASP A 321 5.20 11.75 15.08
N PHE A 322 4.70 12.31 16.19
CA PHE A 322 3.25 12.46 16.43
C PHE A 322 2.61 13.52 15.51
N SER A 323 3.39 14.35 14.81
CA SER A 323 2.85 15.29 13.83
C SER A 323 2.65 14.63 12.49
N ASN A 324 1.61 15.08 11.81
CA ASN A 324 1.37 14.65 10.44
C ASN A 324 2.04 15.62 9.49
N THR A 325 3.19 15.21 8.97
CA THR A 325 3.80 15.89 7.82
C THR A 325 3.25 15.27 6.54
N ILE A 326 2.54 16.08 5.77
CA ILE A 326 1.91 15.70 4.51
C ILE A 326 2.63 16.42 3.37
N PHE A 327 3.12 15.62 2.43
CA PHE A 327 3.74 16.06 1.19
C PHE A 327 2.82 15.70 0.02
N GLY A 328 2.67 16.56 -0.98
CA GLY A 328 1.87 16.20 -2.15
C GLY A 328 1.90 17.21 -3.27
N TYR A 329 0.96 17.04 -4.20
CA TYR A 329 0.75 17.93 -5.32
C TYR A 329 -0.66 18.53 -5.24
N LEU A 330 -0.79 19.83 -5.44
CA LEU A 330 -2.07 20.49 -5.72
C LEU A 330 -2.11 20.83 -7.19
N ILE A 331 -3.23 20.53 -7.85
CA ILE A 331 -3.41 20.79 -9.27
C ILE A 331 -4.71 21.55 -9.45
N LEU A 332 -4.57 22.88 -9.42
CA LEU A 332 -5.68 23.82 -9.23
C LEU A 332 -5.68 24.88 -10.33
N PRO A 333 -6.86 25.35 -10.78
CA PRO A 333 -6.95 26.52 -11.65
C PRO A 333 -6.32 27.76 -10.99
N LEU A 334 -5.63 28.59 -11.77
CA LEU A 334 -4.92 29.76 -11.26
C LEU A 334 -5.82 30.73 -10.46
N LYS A 335 -7.12 30.81 -10.79
CA LYS A 335 -8.09 31.66 -10.09
C LYS A 335 -8.28 31.32 -8.61
N TYR A 336 -7.99 30.09 -8.20
CA TYR A 336 -8.11 29.64 -6.80
C TYR A 336 -6.82 29.83 -5.98
N PHE A 337 -5.75 30.33 -6.61
CA PHE A 337 -4.42 30.40 -6.00
C PHE A 337 -4.37 31.30 -4.77
N ASP A 338 -4.98 32.48 -4.81
CA ASP A 338 -4.94 33.39 -3.65
C ASP A 338 -5.80 32.86 -2.49
N ASP A 339 -6.89 32.17 -2.79
CA ASP A 339 -7.82 31.66 -1.77
C ASP A 339 -7.21 30.49 -0.99
N ILE A 340 -6.43 29.62 -1.65
CA ILE A 340 -5.70 28.56 -0.94
C ILE A 340 -4.59 29.13 -0.06
N ILE A 341 -3.89 30.20 -0.48
CA ILE A 341 -2.89 30.87 0.36
C ILE A 341 -3.53 31.46 1.61
N LYS A 342 -4.66 32.17 1.47
CA LYS A 342 -5.43 32.70 2.61
C LYS A 342 -5.88 31.59 3.55
N LEU A 343 -6.34 30.45 3.02
CA LEU A 343 -6.70 29.30 3.86
C LEU A 343 -5.49 28.78 4.65
N MET A 344 -4.31 28.63 4.04
CA MET A 344 -3.12 28.16 4.76
C MET A 344 -2.68 29.13 5.86
N GLU A 345 -2.73 30.45 5.60
CA GLU A 345 -2.47 31.48 6.60
C GLU A 345 -3.46 31.41 7.75
N TYR A 346 -4.74 31.21 7.43
CA TYR A 346 -5.80 30.98 8.40
C TYR A 346 -5.53 29.73 9.26
N LEU A 347 -5.18 28.58 8.65
CA LEU A 347 -4.88 27.35 9.38
C LEU A 347 -3.65 27.49 10.28
N LYS A 348 -2.65 28.23 9.83
CA LYS A 348 -1.45 28.53 10.64
C LYS A 348 -1.77 29.46 11.81
N LYS A 349 -2.60 30.49 11.59
CA LYS A 349 -3.02 31.44 12.64
C LYS A 349 -3.79 30.76 13.78
N ASN A 350 -4.58 29.74 13.46
CA ASN A 350 -5.33 28.94 14.44
C ASN A 350 -4.54 27.73 14.97
N ASN A 351 -3.22 27.69 14.76
CA ASN A 351 -2.32 26.65 15.26
C ASN A 351 -2.62 25.22 14.81
N TYR A 352 -3.45 25.02 13.78
CA TYR A 352 -3.66 23.71 13.17
C TYR A 352 -2.43 23.23 12.38
N LEU A 353 -1.70 24.19 11.77
CA LEU A 353 -0.46 23.95 11.06
C LEU A 353 0.72 24.61 11.79
N ILE A 354 1.78 23.85 12.03
CA ILE A 354 3.08 24.36 12.48
C ILE A 354 3.76 25.08 11.32
N GLU A 355 3.79 24.42 10.17
CA GLU A 355 4.49 24.90 8.99
C GLU A 355 3.75 24.48 7.72
N TYR A 356 3.79 25.35 6.71
CA TYR A 356 3.46 24.98 5.35
C TYR A 356 4.42 25.64 4.37
N SER A 357 4.72 24.94 3.29
CA SER A 357 5.55 25.44 2.19
C SER A 357 4.92 25.05 0.86
N PHE A 358 4.71 26.03 0.00
CA PHE A 358 4.14 25.85 -1.34
C PHE A 358 5.17 26.25 -2.39
N PHE A 359 5.37 25.37 -3.37
CA PHE A 359 6.35 25.54 -4.42
C PHE A 359 5.72 25.34 -5.79
N SER A 360 5.93 26.29 -6.68
CA SER A 360 5.52 26.17 -8.08
C SER A 360 6.56 25.38 -8.88
N ARG A 361 6.11 24.53 -9.79
CA ARG A 361 6.99 23.75 -10.68
C ARG A 361 7.36 24.57 -11.93
N ILE A 362 8.67 24.77 -12.16
CA ILE A 362 9.21 25.48 -13.33
C ILE A 362 9.74 24.50 -14.38
N TYR A 363 10.40 23.44 -13.95
CA TYR A 363 11.04 22.48 -14.85
C TYR A 363 10.96 21.09 -14.24
N GLN A 364 10.87 20.10 -15.10
CA GLN A 364 10.82 18.69 -14.74
C GLN A 364 11.77 17.89 -15.63
N LYS A 365 12.59 17.06 -15.00
CA LYS A 365 13.47 16.09 -15.64
C LYS A 365 13.22 14.73 -15.06
N GLN A 366 13.03 13.76 -15.93
CA GLN A 366 12.80 12.37 -15.55
C GLN A 366 13.86 11.50 -16.19
N ARG A 367 14.32 10.52 -15.43
CA ARG A 367 15.38 9.61 -15.84
C ARG A 367 15.00 8.18 -15.48
N VAL A 368 15.29 7.26 -16.39
CA VAL A 368 15.19 5.81 -16.17
C VAL A 368 16.49 5.16 -16.62
N ASN A 369 17.06 4.29 -15.79
CA ASN A 369 18.26 3.53 -16.12
C ASN A 369 17.90 2.11 -16.59
N LEU A 370 17.94 1.88 -17.91
CA LEU A 370 17.62 0.58 -18.49
C LEU A 370 18.69 -0.50 -18.24
N ASN A 371 19.88 -0.15 -17.73
CA ASN A 371 20.89 -1.13 -17.34
C ASN A 371 20.38 -2.11 -16.27
N TYR A 372 19.43 -1.69 -15.43
CA TYR A 372 18.76 -2.58 -14.46
C TYR A 372 18.08 -3.79 -15.12
N PHE A 373 17.69 -3.67 -16.39
CA PHE A 373 17.02 -4.74 -17.12
C PHE A 373 17.97 -5.63 -17.91
N LYS A 374 19.29 -5.34 -17.98
CA LYS A 374 20.22 -6.21 -18.73
C LYS A 374 20.49 -7.52 -17.98
N GLU A 375 20.72 -8.58 -18.75
CA GLU A 375 20.95 -9.93 -18.23
C GLU A 375 22.13 -10.00 -17.26
N GLY A 376 23.24 -9.31 -17.58
CA GLY A 376 24.46 -9.26 -16.75
C GLY A 376 24.29 -8.59 -15.37
N PHE A 377 23.20 -7.84 -15.17
CA PHE A 377 22.90 -7.17 -13.90
C PHE A 377 21.75 -7.83 -13.12
N THR A 378 21.18 -8.93 -13.60
CA THR A 378 20.04 -9.62 -12.96
C THR A 378 20.31 -10.06 -11.51
N ASN A 379 21.58 -10.35 -11.17
CA ASN A 379 22.01 -10.74 -9.83
C ASN A 379 22.57 -9.57 -8.99
N GLN A 380 22.51 -8.34 -9.49
CA GLN A 380 22.96 -7.14 -8.78
C GLN A 380 21.76 -6.37 -8.22
N ILE A 381 21.94 -5.74 -7.07
CA ILE A 381 20.95 -4.79 -6.51
C ILE A 381 21.09 -3.43 -7.20
N ILE A 382 22.33 -3.04 -7.51
CA ILE A 382 22.66 -1.79 -8.17
C ILE A 382 23.66 -2.08 -9.28
N PRO A 383 23.33 -1.86 -10.57
CA PRO A 383 24.29 -2.00 -11.67
C PRO A 383 25.50 -1.12 -11.42
N ASN A 384 26.70 -1.70 -11.46
CA ASN A 384 27.94 -0.94 -11.28
C ASN A 384 28.31 -0.18 -12.57
N PRO A 385 28.35 1.17 -12.56
CA PRO A 385 28.69 1.96 -13.75
C PRO A 385 30.10 1.71 -14.28
N ASN A 386 31.01 1.18 -13.45
CA ASN A 386 32.40 0.88 -13.83
C ASN A 386 32.58 -0.52 -14.43
N TYR A 387 31.51 -1.31 -14.56
CA TYR A 387 31.57 -2.64 -15.16
C TYR A 387 31.47 -2.57 -16.68
N GLN A 388 32.19 -3.45 -17.40
CA GLN A 388 32.31 -3.38 -18.87
C GLN A 388 30.96 -3.53 -19.59
N GLU A 389 30.00 -4.27 -19.01
CA GLU A 389 28.67 -4.44 -19.58
C GLU A 389 27.74 -3.25 -19.31
N TYR A 390 28.15 -2.27 -18.52
CA TYR A 390 27.35 -1.06 -18.31
C TYR A 390 27.48 -0.14 -19.52
N GLU A 391 26.36 0.27 -20.11
CA GLU A 391 26.35 1.17 -21.26
C GLU A 391 25.57 2.44 -20.95
N GLN A 392 26.23 3.60 -21.15
CA GLN A 392 25.62 4.92 -20.89
C GLN A 392 24.43 5.21 -21.81
N LYS A 393 24.35 4.62 -23.00
CA LYS A 393 23.21 4.84 -23.92
C LYS A 393 21.86 4.40 -23.34
N TYR A 394 21.88 3.48 -22.37
CA TYR A 394 20.69 2.97 -21.67
C TYR A 394 20.22 3.87 -20.53
N GLU A 395 20.89 4.99 -20.33
CA GLU A 395 20.50 6.05 -19.42
C GLU A 395 19.58 7.03 -20.12
N THR A 396 18.28 6.76 -20.08
CA THR A 396 17.31 7.58 -20.82
C THR A 396 16.77 8.70 -19.96
N LYS A 397 16.65 9.90 -20.54
CA LYS A 397 16.10 11.08 -19.87
C LYS A 397 15.07 11.81 -20.75
N VAL A 398 14.10 12.43 -20.10
CA VAL A 398 13.14 13.36 -20.70
C VAL A 398 13.15 14.63 -19.86
N GLU A 399 13.23 15.78 -20.52
CA GLU A 399 13.30 17.09 -19.89
C GLU A 399 12.14 17.95 -20.42
N PHE A 400 11.53 18.73 -19.53
CA PHE A 400 10.35 19.51 -19.81
C PHE A 400 10.34 20.80 -19.01
N GLU A 401 10.17 21.93 -19.69
CA GLU A 401 10.11 23.25 -19.08
C GLU A 401 8.66 23.75 -19.08
N TYR A 402 8.16 24.12 -17.90
CA TYR A 402 6.85 24.73 -17.74
C TYR A 402 6.96 26.21 -18.05
N THR A 403 6.09 26.68 -18.91
CA THR A 403 6.11 28.08 -19.36
C THR A 403 5.47 28.98 -18.32
N GLU A 404 5.98 30.20 -18.19
CA GLU A 404 5.39 31.22 -17.30
C GLU A 404 4.14 31.87 -17.93
N GLN A 405 4.01 31.81 -19.26
CA GLN A 405 2.88 32.34 -20.00
C GLN A 405 1.80 31.26 -20.15
N SER A 406 0.56 31.63 -19.81
CA SER A 406 -0.60 30.85 -20.20
C SER A 406 -1.02 31.19 -21.62
N VAL A 407 -1.49 30.19 -22.35
CA VAL A 407 -2.26 30.41 -23.56
C VAL A 407 -3.71 30.34 -23.11
N ASN A 408 -4.50 31.37 -23.40
CA ASN A 408 -5.94 31.26 -23.18
C ASN A 408 -6.52 30.38 -24.29
N GLU A 409 -6.26 29.08 -24.20
CA GLU A 409 -6.82 28.12 -25.14
C GLU A 409 -8.24 27.80 -24.75
N ASN A 410 -9.13 28.01 -25.72
CA ASN A 410 -10.54 27.67 -25.64
C ASN A 410 -10.72 26.15 -25.76
N LEU A 411 -10.29 25.40 -24.75
CA LEU A 411 -10.39 23.94 -24.73
C LEU A 411 -11.86 23.49 -24.68
N SER A 412 -12.20 22.54 -25.54
CA SER A 412 -13.49 21.85 -25.57
C SER A 412 -13.52 20.66 -24.61
N ILE A 413 -14.71 20.04 -24.43
CA ILE A 413 -14.85 18.79 -23.66
C ILE A 413 -13.97 17.69 -24.27
N LEU A 414 -13.95 17.62 -25.60
CA LEU A 414 -13.15 16.65 -26.35
C LEU A 414 -11.65 16.81 -26.04
N ASP A 415 -11.18 18.06 -25.98
CA ASP A 415 -9.77 18.37 -25.68
C ASP A 415 -9.38 17.86 -24.28
N PHE A 416 -10.20 18.11 -23.25
CA PHE A 416 -9.95 17.58 -21.91
C PHE A 416 -9.98 16.05 -21.85
N LEU A 417 -10.89 15.40 -22.59
CA LEU A 417 -10.94 13.94 -22.67
C LEU A 417 -9.68 13.37 -23.34
N ILE A 418 -9.17 14.03 -24.39
CA ILE A 418 -7.90 13.66 -25.02
C ILE A 418 -6.75 13.83 -24.02
N LEU A 419 -6.63 14.98 -23.37
CA LEU A 419 -5.59 15.27 -22.36
C LEU A 419 -5.60 14.26 -21.20
N ASP A 420 -6.78 13.85 -20.72
CA ASP A 420 -6.91 12.80 -19.72
C ASP A 420 -6.40 11.44 -20.25
N ARG A 421 -6.80 11.04 -21.46
CA ARG A 421 -6.46 9.73 -22.03
C ARG A 421 -4.98 9.57 -22.37
N ILE A 422 -4.29 10.62 -22.79
CA ILE A 422 -2.87 10.57 -23.20
C ILE A 422 -1.89 10.51 -22.01
N ARG A 423 -2.33 10.93 -20.82
CA ARG A 423 -1.50 11.04 -19.61
C ARG A 423 -1.51 9.79 -18.74
N TRP A 424 -2.62 9.06 -18.67
CA TRP A 424 -2.76 7.91 -17.76
C TRP A 424 -2.34 6.60 -18.41
N PHE A 425 -1.35 5.92 -17.81
CA PHE A 425 -0.91 4.58 -18.18
C PHE A 425 -1.56 3.52 -17.28
N SER A 426 -2.53 2.77 -17.80
CA SER A 426 -2.97 1.41 -17.39
C SER A 426 -4.38 1.15 -17.93
N PHE A 427 -4.63 -0.04 -18.49
CA PHE A 427 -5.91 -0.61 -18.99
C PHE A 427 -6.83 0.23 -19.92
N SER A 428 -6.82 1.56 -19.86
CA SER A 428 -7.73 2.52 -20.49
C SER A 428 -7.04 3.63 -21.32
N GLY A 429 -5.70 3.68 -21.35
CA GLY A 429 -4.90 4.67 -22.12
C GLY A 429 -4.42 4.20 -23.51
N LEU A 430 -3.72 5.09 -24.24
CA LEU A 430 -3.15 4.83 -25.58
C LEU A 430 -2.05 3.76 -25.58
N GLY A 431 -2.42 2.49 -25.72
CA GLY A 431 -1.45 1.41 -25.99
C GLY A 431 -1.00 1.41 -27.46
N PHE A 432 0.16 0.78 -27.75
CA PHE A 432 0.69 0.65 -29.12
C PHE A 432 -0.33 0.05 -30.13
N GLU A 433 -1.40 -0.62 -29.74
CA GLU A 433 -2.46 -1.04 -30.70
C GLU A 433 -3.89 -0.87 -30.20
N ARG A 434 -4.11 -0.10 -29.13
CA ARG A 434 -5.47 0.11 -28.56
C ARG A 434 -6.16 1.34 -29.13
N ARG A 435 -5.77 1.79 -30.33
CA ARG A 435 -6.20 3.07 -30.88
C ARG A 435 -7.69 3.10 -31.21
N ASP A 436 -8.19 2.11 -31.94
CA ASP A 436 -9.61 2.01 -32.29
C ASP A 436 -10.50 1.84 -31.06
N GLU A 437 -10.01 1.08 -30.06
CA GLU A 437 -10.67 0.95 -28.76
C GLU A 437 -10.69 2.30 -28.01
N SER A 438 -9.56 3.02 -27.99
CA SER A 438 -9.44 4.32 -27.34
C SER A 438 -10.38 5.36 -27.98
N ILE A 439 -10.49 5.39 -29.30
CA ILE A 439 -11.39 6.28 -30.03
C ILE A 439 -12.86 5.94 -29.72
N LYS A 440 -13.23 4.66 -29.73
CA LYS A 440 -14.59 4.22 -29.37
C LYS A 440 -14.95 4.62 -27.93
N ILE A 441 -14.02 4.41 -27.01
CA ILE A 441 -14.21 4.78 -25.60
C ILE A 441 -14.33 6.31 -25.46
N LEU A 442 -13.48 7.08 -26.14
CA LEU A 442 -13.51 8.54 -26.10
C LEU A 442 -14.82 9.10 -26.67
N LYS A 443 -15.41 8.44 -27.68
CA LYS A 443 -16.77 8.72 -28.15
C LYS A 443 -17.82 8.44 -27.08
N SER A 444 -17.74 7.29 -26.40
CA SER A 444 -18.62 6.99 -25.26
C SER A 444 -18.49 8.03 -24.15
N ASP A 445 -17.26 8.34 -23.72
CA ASP A 445 -16.98 9.30 -22.65
C ASP A 445 -17.55 10.68 -22.97
N LEU A 446 -17.43 11.15 -24.21
CA LEU A 446 -17.99 12.44 -24.63
C LEU A 446 -19.52 12.44 -24.51
N PHE A 447 -20.19 11.41 -25.02
CA PHE A 447 -21.64 11.28 -24.90
C PHE A 447 -22.07 11.19 -23.43
N ASP A 448 -21.39 10.36 -22.64
CA ASP A 448 -21.69 10.14 -21.23
C ASP A 448 -21.51 11.43 -20.41
N GLU A 449 -20.47 12.23 -20.68
CA GLU A 449 -20.23 13.52 -20.03
C GLU A 449 -21.34 14.54 -20.36
N ILE A 450 -21.74 14.64 -21.63
CA ILE A 450 -22.84 15.53 -22.05
C ILE A 450 -24.17 15.10 -21.41
N ILE A 451 -24.47 13.80 -21.42
CA ILE A 451 -25.67 13.25 -20.78
C ILE A 451 -25.64 13.52 -19.28
N SER A 452 -24.48 13.33 -18.64
CA SER A 452 -24.28 13.59 -17.21
C SER A 452 -24.60 15.05 -16.87
N GLN A 453 -24.06 16.02 -17.61
CA GLN A 453 -24.32 17.45 -17.34
C GLN A 453 -25.80 17.82 -17.51
N ARG A 454 -26.48 17.30 -18.54
CA ARG A 454 -27.93 17.48 -18.71
C ARG A 454 -28.72 16.81 -17.59
N SER A 455 -28.29 15.62 -17.16
CA SER A 455 -28.92 14.88 -16.08
C SER A 455 -28.83 15.65 -14.75
N LEU A 456 -27.71 16.31 -14.45
CA LEU A 456 -27.54 17.10 -13.22
C LEU A 456 -28.55 18.24 -13.13
N ILE A 457 -28.77 18.99 -14.21
CA ILE A 457 -29.75 20.10 -14.24
C ILE A 457 -31.17 19.57 -14.23
N SER A 458 -31.46 18.51 -14.99
CA SER A 458 -32.77 17.86 -14.96
C SER A 458 -33.10 17.35 -13.54
N ASN A 459 -32.13 16.68 -12.89
CA ASN A 459 -32.25 16.16 -11.53
C ASN A 459 -32.44 17.29 -10.53
N LEU A 460 -31.70 18.41 -10.66
CA LEU A 460 -31.90 19.59 -9.81
C LEU A 460 -33.32 20.14 -9.96
N LYS A 461 -33.79 20.29 -11.20
CA LYS A 461 -35.13 20.80 -11.52
C LYS A 461 -36.23 19.88 -11.00
N VAL A 462 -36.06 18.56 -11.13
CA VAL A 462 -36.99 17.56 -10.56
C VAL A 462 -36.97 17.66 -9.04
N ASN A 463 -35.80 17.64 -8.41
CA ASN A 463 -35.65 17.71 -6.97
C ASN A 463 -36.29 18.99 -6.40
N LEU A 464 -36.00 20.15 -6.98
CA LEU A 464 -36.58 21.43 -6.57
C LEU A 464 -38.08 21.53 -6.85
N LYS A 465 -38.58 21.02 -7.98
CA LYS A 465 -40.03 20.97 -8.24
C LYS A 465 -40.77 20.15 -7.19
N GLU A 466 -40.21 19.00 -6.78
CA GLU A 466 -40.79 18.20 -5.72
C GLU A 466 -40.76 18.94 -4.38
N LEU A 467 -39.66 19.62 -4.05
CA LEU A 467 -39.56 20.47 -2.85
C LEU A 467 -40.54 21.65 -2.88
N TYR A 468 -40.77 22.30 -4.04
CA TYR A 468 -41.74 23.39 -4.15
C TYR A 468 -43.19 22.91 -4.01
N LYS A 469 -43.50 21.70 -4.49
CA LYS A 469 -44.81 21.07 -4.28
C LYS A 469 -45.04 20.69 -2.81
N GLU A 470 -43.99 20.23 -2.12
CA GLU A 470 -44.06 19.79 -0.72
C GLU A 470 -43.53 20.86 0.24
N SER A 471 -44.33 21.92 0.43
CA SER A 471 -43.96 23.11 1.21
C SER A 471 -43.44 22.80 2.62
N GLU A 472 -43.98 21.77 3.27
CA GLU A 472 -43.54 21.35 4.60
C GLU A 472 -42.16 20.68 4.58
N ILE A 473 -41.89 19.76 3.64
CA ILE A 473 -40.56 19.13 3.48
C ILE A 473 -39.52 20.18 3.16
N ARG A 474 -39.83 21.13 2.27
CA ARG A 474 -38.94 22.25 1.95
C ARG A 474 -38.59 23.09 3.18
N THR A 475 -39.56 23.37 4.04
CA THR A 475 -39.33 24.12 5.28
C THR A 475 -38.42 23.34 6.23
N GLU A 476 -38.60 22.02 6.34
CA GLU A 476 -37.73 21.14 7.13
C GLU A 476 -36.29 21.07 6.55
N VAL A 477 -36.13 21.03 5.22
CA VAL A 477 -34.81 21.11 4.56
C VAL A 477 -34.12 22.43 4.88
N ILE A 478 -34.82 23.56 4.77
CA ILE A 478 -34.26 24.88 5.11
C ILE A 478 -33.85 24.93 6.59
N THR A 479 -34.68 24.38 7.48
CA THR A 479 -34.39 24.30 8.92
C THR A 479 -33.13 23.47 9.17
N LEU A 480 -32.95 22.36 8.44
CA LEU A 480 -31.78 21.52 8.52
C LEU A 480 -30.51 22.23 8.05
N ILE A 481 -30.57 22.94 6.92
CA ILE A 481 -29.45 23.75 6.42
C ILE A 481 -29.06 24.81 7.44
N ASN A 482 -30.04 25.52 8.01
CA ASN A 482 -29.78 26.54 9.04
C ASN A 482 -29.13 25.97 10.31
N LYS A 483 -29.54 24.76 10.74
CA LYS A 483 -28.99 24.09 11.92
C LYS A 483 -27.47 23.83 11.80
N TYR A 484 -27.00 23.47 10.61
CA TYR A 484 -25.60 23.07 10.37
C TYR A 484 -24.79 24.13 9.62
N LYS A 485 -25.34 25.35 9.49
CA LYS A 485 -24.77 26.43 8.67
C LYS A 485 -23.38 26.86 9.12
N GLU A 486 -23.10 26.85 10.43
CA GLU A 486 -21.81 27.26 11.00
C GLU A 486 -20.68 26.35 10.57
N GLY A 487 -20.90 25.03 10.50
CA GLY A 487 -19.89 24.10 9.99
C GLY A 487 -19.69 24.09 8.48
N GLY A 488 -20.52 24.85 7.77
CA GLY A 488 -20.43 25.03 6.32
C GLY A 488 -20.89 23.83 5.51
N PHE A 489 -20.80 23.99 4.19
CA PHE A 489 -21.32 23.05 3.20
C PHE A 489 -20.78 21.62 3.36
N PHE A 490 -19.46 21.47 3.47
CA PHE A 490 -18.82 20.15 3.51
C PHE A 490 -19.15 19.38 4.78
N PHE A 491 -19.26 20.08 5.92
CA PHE A 491 -19.68 19.47 7.18
C PHE A 491 -21.11 18.91 7.09
N LEU A 492 -22.06 19.73 6.62
CA LEU A 492 -23.45 19.30 6.47
C LEU A 492 -23.57 18.10 5.53
N LYS A 493 -22.83 18.11 4.41
CA LYS A 493 -22.78 16.99 3.46
C LYS A 493 -22.32 15.71 4.15
N THR A 494 -21.19 15.75 4.86
CA THR A 494 -20.65 14.59 5.59
C THR A 494 -21.61 14.08 6.68
N VAL A 495 -22.25 14.98 7.44
CA VAL A 495 -23.25 14.60 8.45
C VAL A 495 -24.43 13.86 7.82
N LEU A 496 -24.92 14.33 6.66
CA LEU A 496 -26.03 13.69 5.95
C LEU A 496 -25.67 12.33 5.36
N GLU A 497 -24.46 12.18 4.80
CA GLU A 497 -23.93 10.90 4.34
C GLU A 497 -23.92 9.88 5.48
N ILE A 498 -23.37 10.27 6.65
CA ILE A 498 -23.36 9.44 7.87
C ILE A 498 -24.79 9.07 8.28
N TYR A 499 -25.72 10.03 8.28
CA TYR A 499 -27.10 9.76 8.69
C TYR A 499 -27.75 8.73 7.78
N LEU A 500 -27.62 8.87 6.46
CA LEU A 500 -28.24 7.97 5.49
C LEU A 500 -27.65 6.56 5.54
N ASP A 501 -26.33 6.44 5.73
CA ASP A 501 -25.66 5.14 5.90
C ASP A 501 -26.13 4.44 7.18
N VAL A 502 -26.12 5.14 8.32
CA VAL A 502 -26.59 4.61 9.60
C VAL A 502 -28.08 4.21 9.53
N ILE A 503 -28.93 5.02 8.89
CA ILE A 503 -30.35 4.69 8.72
C ILE A 503 -30.53 3.39 7.93
N LYS A 504 -29.81 3.23 6.82
CA LYS A 504 -29.86 2.03 5.98
C LYS A 504 -29.43 0.79 6.76
N ASP A 505 -28.36 0.89 7.54
CA ASP A 505 -27.85 -0.20 8.35
C ASP A 505 -28.83 -0.59 9.46
N LEU A 506 -29.36 0.41 10.20
CA LEU A 506 -30.36 0.18 11.24
C LEU A 506 -31.66 -0.43 10.68
N GLU A 507 -32.16 0.03 9.53
CA GLU A 507 -33.32 -0.58 8.87
C GLU A 507 -33.08 -2.06 8.53
N ASN A 508 -31.87 -2.42 8.08
CA ASN A 508 -31.51 -3.81 7.80
C ASN A 508 -31.41 -4.64 9.08
N ILE A 509 -30.80 -4.10 10.13
CA ILE A 509 -30.70 -4.75 11.44
C ILE A 509 -32.10 -5.03 12.01
N ILE A 510 -32.97 -4.02 12.02
CA ILE A 510 -34.34 -4.15 12.54
C ILE A 510 -35.11 -5.24 11.79
N LYS A 511 -35.02 -5.28 10.45
CA LYS A 511 -35.68 -6.31 9.63
C LYS A 511 -35.13 -7.70 9.88
N ASN A 512 -33.81 -7.84 10.00
CA ASN A 512 -33.16 -9.15 10.12
C ASN A 512 -33.22 -9.73 11.53
N LYS A 513 -33.33 -8.86 12.55
CA LYS A 513 -33.31 -9.24 13.98
C LYS A 513 -34.67 -9.07 14.67
N GLU A 514 -35.70 -8.68 13.93
CA GLU A 514 -37.08 -8.51 14.41
C GLU A 514 -37.22 -7.56 15.61
N ILE A 515 -36.40 -6.51 15.63
CA ILE A 515 -36.38 -5.50 16.72
C ILE A 515 -37.68 -4.68 16.72
N GLN A 516 -38.28 -4.50 17.90
CA GLN A 516 -39.61 -3.89 18.05
C GLN A 516 -39.63 -2.46 18.60
N ASN A 517 -38.53 -2.00 19.22
CA ASN A 517 -38.46 -0.66 19.82
C ASN A 517 -37.01 -0.13 19.87
N CYS A 518 -36.85 1.12 20.31
CA CYS A 518 -35.53 1.78 20.37
C CYS A 518 -34.64 1.21 21.48
N ASP A 519 -35.21 0.71 22.56
CA ASP A 519 -34.44 0.11 23.67
C ASP A 519 -33.78 -1.18 23.18
N GLU A 520 -34.51 -2.01 22.43
CA GLU A 520 -33.96 -3.19 21.77
C GLU A 520 -32.89 -2.86 20.69
N ILE A 521 -32.97 -1.70 20.01
CA ILE A 521 -31.88 -1.24 19.14
C ILE A 521 -30.63 -0.93 19.97
N ASN A 522 -30.80 -0.19 21.06
CA ASN A 522 -29.68 0.17 21.95
C ASN A 522 -29.06 -1.07 22.59
N ASP A 523 -29.89 -2.02 23.02
CA ASP A 523 -29.45 -3.32 23.52
C ASP A 523 -28.72 -4.11 22.45
N PHE A 524 -29.21 -4.10 21.20
CA PHE A 524 -28.51 -4.74 20.09
C PHE A 524 -27.14 -4.12 19.85
N LEU A 525 -27.06 -2.79 19.71
CA LEU A 525 -25.80 -2.07 19.46
C LEU A 525 -24.81 -2.17 20.62
N SER A 526 -25.31 -2.40 21.84
CA SER A 526 -24.47 -2.64 23.02
C SER A 526 -23.89 -4.05 23.06
N ASN A 527 -24.59 -5.04 22.47
CA ASN A 527 -24.23 -6.46 22.56
C ASN A 527 -23.65 -7.06 21.25
N TYR A 528 -23.88 -6.41 20.11
CA TYR A 528 -23.58 -6.90 18.77
C TYR A 528 -23.01 -5.80 17.87
N PHE A 529 -22.24 -6.21 16.87
CA PHE A 529 -21.69 -5.30 15.86
C PHE A 529 -22.68 -5.09 14.71
N PRO A 530 -22.89 -3.84 14.26
CA PRO A 530 -23.75 -3.52 13.11
C PRO A 530 -23.32 -4.19 11.81
N SER A 531 -22.02 -4.38 11.62
CA SER A 531 -21.43 -4.91 10.39
C SER A 531 -20.28 -5.88 10.71
N THR A 532 -19.89 -6.69 9.73
CA THR A 532 -18.63 -7.47 9.79
C THR A 532 -17.43 -6.66 9.29
N THR A 533 -17.65 -5.43 8.80
CA THR A 533 -16.61 -4.54 8.27
C THR A 533 -16.23 -3.44 9.24
N ILE A 534 -14.92 -3.19 9.36
CA ILE A 534 -14.38 -2.20 10.28
C ILE A 534 -14.79 -0.78 9.87
N GLU A 535 -14.91 -0.48 8.56
CA GLU A 535 -15.35 0.82 8.05
C GLU A 535 -16.75 1.19 8.56
N HIS A 536 -17.72 0.28 8.44
CA HIS A 536 -19.08 0.55 8.88
C HIS A 536 -19.14 0.63 10.41
N ASN A 537 -18.47 -0.29 11.13
CA ASN A 537 -18.44 -0.25 12.59
C ASN A 537 -17.74 1.02 13.14
N LEU A 538 -16.77 1.57 12.41
CA LEU A 538 -16.12 2.85 12.73
C LEU A 538 -17.11 4.02 12.66
N ILE A 539 -18.02 4.04 11.67
CA ILE A 539 -19.08 5.06 11.60
C ILE A 539 -19.90 5.03 12.89
N PHE A 540 -20.27 3.83 13.34
CA PHE A 540 -21.06 3.66 14.57
C PHE A 540 -20.30 4.09 15.84
N LYS A 541 -19.00 3.82 15.90
CA LYS A 541 -18.19 4.10 17.09
C LYS A 541 -17.76 5.56 17.20
N THR A 542 -17.39 6.19 16.08
CA THR A 542 -16.87 7.56 16.06
C THR A 542 -17.95 8.63 16.08
N ASN A 543 -19.19 8.32 15.67
CA ASN A 543 -20.30 9.27 15.57
C ASN A 543 -21.41 8.99 16.60
N LYS A 544 -21.04 8.59 17.83
CA LYS A 544 -21.97 8.13 18.87
C LYS A 544 -23.11 9.13 19.12
N GLN A 545 -22.80 10.42 19.22
CA GLN A 545 -23.81 11.48 19.46
C GLN A 545 -24.81 11.60 18.30
N GLN A 546 -24.33 11.53 17.07
CA GLN A 546 -25.15 11.54 15.86
C GLN A 546 -26.09 10.32 15.82
N ILE A 547 -25.59 9.15 16.22
CA ILE A 547 -26.36 7.91 16.23
C ILE A 547 -27.42 7.93 17.33
N GLU A 548 -27.07 8.39 18.53
CA GLU A 548 -28.04 8.60 19.62
C GLU A 548 -29.15 9.56 19.17
N PHE A 549 -28.79 10.64 18.46
CA PHE A 549 -29.75 11.55 17.85
C PHE A 549 -30.65 10.83 16.83
N ILE A 550 -30.09 10.00 15.94
CA ILE A 550 -30.85 9.21 14.96
C ILE A 550 -31.79 8.24 15.67
N ILE A 551 -31.32 7.48 16.66
CA ILE A 551 -32.14 6.49 17.36
C ILE A 551 -33.30 7.19 18.08
N LYS A 552 -32.99 8.21 18.90
CA LYS A 552 -33.96 8.90 19.75
C LYS A 552 -34.95 9.78 18.99
N ASN A 553 -34.52 10.44 17.91
CA ASN A 553 -35.37 11.43 17.22
C ASN A 553 -35.95 10.91 15.90
N LEU A 554 -35.30 9.93 15.26
CA LEU A 554 -35.75 9.36 14.00
C LEU A 554 -36.37 7.97 14.19
N PHE A 555 -35.66 7.00 14.78
CA PHE A 555 -36.18 5.64 14.93
C PHE A 555 -37.29 5.50 15.96
N THR A 556 -37.41 6.40 16.94
CA THR A 556 -38.65 6.49 17.74
C THR A 556 -39.88 6.73 16.87
N SER A 557 -39.73 7.53 15.79
CA SER A 557 -40.81 7.68 14.80
C SER A 557 -40.98 6.42 13.95
N TYR A 558 -39.94 5.61 13.71
CA TYR A 558 -40.05 4.36 12.93
C TYR A 558 -41.04 3.38 13.57
N PHE A 559 -40.94 3.21 14.90
CA PHE A 559 -41.81 2.31 15.67
C PHE A 559 -43.19 2.92 15.97
N ASN A 560 -43.26 4.22 16.28
CA ASN A 560 -44.53 4.86 16.65
C ASN A 560 -45.39 5.23 15.43
N SER A 561 -44.76 5.69 14.34
CA SER A 561 -45.46 6.15 13.13
C SER A 561 -44.55 6.08 11.91
N LYS A 562 -44.59 4.93 11.23
CA LYS A 562 -43.84 4.68 9.98
C LYS A 562 -43.98 5.83 8.95
N PRO A 563 -45.17 6.46 8.75
CA PRO A 563 -45.29 7.64 7.88
C PRO A 563 -44.41 8.83 8.31
N VAL A 564 -44.34 9.14 9.61
CA VAL A 564 -43.52 10.24 10.14
C VAL A 564 -42.03 9.96 9.97
N PHE A 565 -41.60 8.72 10.21
CA PHE A 565 -40.24 8.29 9.94
C PHE A 565 -39.88 8.44 8.46
N LEU A 566 -40.71 7.88 7.57
CA LEU A 566 -40.46 7.94 6.13
C LEU A 566 -40.38 9.38 5.64
N ARG A 567 -41.19 10.29 6.18
CA ARG A 567 -41.11 11.72 5.91
C ARG A 567 -39.77 12.34 6.33
N LYS A 568 -39.30 12.10 7.56
CA LYS A 568 -38.00 12.61 8.03
C LYS A 568 -36.82 12.06 7.22
N VAL A 569 -36.84 10.76 6.90
CA VAL A 569 -35.83 10.16 6.00
C VAL A 569 -35.89 10.79 4.62
N LYS A 570 -37.09 11.11 4.12
CA LYS A 570 -37.29 11.81 2.84
C LYS A 570 -36.65 13.20 2.86
N VAL A 571 -36.75 13.97 3.96
CA VAL A 571 -36.04 15.26 4.14
C VAL A 571 -34.54 15.10 4.02
N PHE A 572 -33.93 14.12 4.72
CA PHE A 572 -32.49 13.86 4.63
C PHE A 572 -32.06 13.46 3.23
N LYS A 573 -32.82 12.60 2.55
CA LYS A 573 -32.55 12.20 1.16
C LYS A 573 -32.63 13.38 0.20
N TYR A 574 -33.64 14.24 0.32
CA TYR A 574 -33.74 15.43 -0.53
C TYR A 574 -32.61 16.42 -0.28
N CYS A 575 -32.27 16.66 0.99
CA CYS A 575 -31.16 17.56 1.34
C CYS A 575 -29.81 17.00 0.84
N SER A 576 -29.52 15.73 1.07
CA SER A 576 -28.30 15.07 0.57
C SER A 576 -28.22 15.14 -0.95
N ASN A 577 -29.30 14.77 -1.66
CA ASN A 577 -29.36 14.85 -3.12
C ASN A 577 -29.17 16.29 -3.61
N LEU A 578 -29.74 17.28 -2.91
CA LEU A 578 -29.55 18.69 -3.24
C LEU A 578 -28.08 19.09 -3.10
N LEU A 579 -27.43 18.74 -1.99
CA LEU A 579 -26.00 19.04 -1.76
C LEU A 579 -25.09 18.30 -2.75
N ASP A 580 -25.38 17.05 -3.11
CA ASP A 580 -24.60 16.31 -4.11
C ASP A 580 -24.68 16.97 -5.50
N ILE A 581 -25.88 17.39 -5.89
CA ILE A 581 -26.11 18.12 -7.15
C ILE A 581 -25.40 19.49 -7.09
N CYS A 582 -25.57 20.24 -6.00
CA CYS A 582 -24.95 21.55 -5.82
C CYS A 582 -23.42 21.47 -5.75
N SER A 583 -22.84 20.44 -5.12
CA SER A 583 -21.40 20.16 -5.11
C SER A 583 -20.88 19.89 -6.52
N SER A 584 -21.65 19.16 -7.33
CA SER A 584 -21.33 18.89 -8.74
C SER A 584 -21.38 20.17 -9.58
N LEU A 585 -22.35 21.05 -9.29
CA LEU A 585 -22.51 22.36 -9.93
C LEU A 585 -21.63 23.48 -9.33
N LYS A 586 -20.81 23.18 -8.32
CA LYS A 586 -19.93 24.14 -7.61
C LYS A 586 -20.67 25.26 -6.89
N LEU A 587 -21.86 24.96 -6.36
CA LEU A 587 -22.67 25.86 -5.52
C LEU A 587 -22.50 25.48 -4.05
N PHE A 588 -21.61 26.19 -3.35
CA PHE A 588 -21.25 25.87 -1.96
C PHE A 588 -21.86 26.83 -0.92
N ASP A 589 -22.26 28.04 -1.30
CA ASP A 589 -22.87 28.97 -0.34
C ASP A 589 -24.26 28.48 0.10
N LEU A 590 -24.37 28.11 1.38
CA LEU A 590 -25.61 27.66 1.99
C LEU A 590 -26.70 28.73 1.99
N ASN A 591 -26.38 30.04 1.95
CA ASN A 591 -27.37 31.10 1.83
C ASN A 591 -28.02 31.08 0.44
N ILE A 592 -27.22 30.94 -0.61
CA ILE A 592 -27.72 30.83 -1.99
C ILE A 592 -28.60 29.59 -2.13
N LEU A 593 -28.25 28.47 -1.48
CA LEU A 593 -29.11 27.29 -1.46
C LEU A 593 -30.46 27.55 -0.80
N ILE A 594 -30.48 28.27 0.32
CA ILE A 594 -31.73 28.69 0.98
C ILE A 594 -32.54 29.60 0.04
N ASP A 595 -31.91 30.55 -0.64
CA ASP A 595 -32.58 31.45 -1.58
C ASP A 595 -33.18 30.71 -2.78
N ILE A 596 -32.47 29.71 -3.32
CA ILE A 596 -32.98 28.81 -4.35
C ILE A 596 -34.20 28.04 -3.83
N LEU A 597 -34.19 27.58 -2.58
CA LEU A 597 -35.34 26.89 -1.99
C LEU A 597 -36.54 27.82 -1.73
N ILE A 598 -36.33 29.11 -1.52
CA ILE A 598 -37.41 30.08 -1.27
C ILE A 598 -37.98 30.65 -2.58
N ASN A 599 -37.13 30.92 -3.59
CA ASN A 599 -37.50 31.65 -4.80
C ASN A 599 -37.51 30.75 -6.06
N GLU A 600 -38.67 30.21 -6.39
CA GLU A 600 -38.88 29.36 -7.59
C GLU A 600 -38.51 30.06 -8.90
N LYS A 601 -38.73 31.38 -9.02
CA LYS A 601 -38.41 32.14 -10.24
C LYS A 601 -36.89 32.24 -10.47
N LEU A 602 -36.12 32.42 -9.40
CA LEU A 602 -34.66 32.46 -9.46
C LEU A 602 -34.12 31.13 -10.01
N ALA A 603 -34.62 30.02 -9.48
CA ALA A 603 -34.26 28.68 -9.91
C ALA A 603 -34.64 28.43 -11.38
N PHE A 604 -35.88 28.75 -11.76
CA PHE A 604 -36.38 28.56 -13.13
C PHE A 604 -35.56 29.32 -14.18
N ASN A 605 -35.15 30.56 -13.89
CA ASN A 605 -34.33 31.37 -14.80
C ASN A 605 -32.92 30.79 -15.00
N ILE A 606 -32.28 30.33 -13.92
CA ILE A 606 -30.97 29.65 -13.99
C ILE A 606 -31.07 28.36 -14.84
N PHE A 607 -32.18 27.63 -14.73
CA PHE A 607 -32.38 26.38 -15.46
C PHE A 607 -32.69 26.55 -16.94
N GLN A 608 -33.56 27.51 -17.30
CA GLN A 608 -33.87 27.73 -18.72
C GLN A 608 -32.64 28.17 -19.52
N ALA A 609 -31.79 29.00 -18.94
CA ALA A 609 -30.55 29.44 -19.58
C ALA A 609 -29.61 28.24 -19.83
N LYS A 610 -29.32 27.43 -18.80
CA LYS A 610 -28.40 26.28 -18.94
C LYS A 610 -28.97 25.13 -19.78
N ASP A 611 -30.25 24.80 -19.66
CA ASP A 611 -30.88 23.71 -20.43
C ASP A 611 -30.93 24.02 -21.94
N LYS A 612 -31.16 25.29 -22.30
CA LYS A 612 -31.12 25.73 -23.70
C LYS A 612 -29.72 25.55 -24.31
N ILE A 613 -28.68 26.01 -23.60
CA ILE A 613 -27.29 25.94 -24.10
C ILE A 613 -26.82 24.48 -24.21
N LEU A 614 -27.13 23.64 -23.23
CA LEU A 614 -26.76 22.22 -23.29
C LEU A 614 -27.49 21.45 -24.39
N ARG A 615 -28.71 21.86 -24.75
CA ARG A 615 -29.45 21.27 -25.86
C ARG A 615 -28.81 21.63 -27.21
N GLU A 616 -28.42 22.88 -27.39
CA GLU A 616 -27.71 23.35 -28.59
C GLU A 616 -26.37 22.61 -28.76
N LYS A 617 -25.58 22.45 -27.69
CA LYS A 617 -24.34 21.67 -27.71
C LYS A 617 -24.56 20.18 -27.95
N TYR A 618 -25.61 19.58 -27.36
CA TYR A 618 -25.92 18.17 -27.59
C TYR A 618 -26.19 17.90 -29.08
N GLU A 619 -26.92 18.79 -29.74
CA GLU A 619 -27.20 18.68 -31.18
C GLU A 619 -25.91 18.88 -32.01
N GLU A 620 -25.01 19.78 -31.61
CA GLU A 620 -23.69 19.98 -32.23
C GLU A 620 -22.82 18.71 -32.15
N TYR A 621 -22.65 18.12 -30.96
CA TYR A 621 -21.78 16.95 -30.75
C TYR A 621 -22.38 15.64 -31.26
N GLN A 622 -23.71 15.51 -31.34
CA GLN A 622 -24.37 14.31 -31.89
C GLN A 622 -24.01 14.08 -33.37
N ILE A 623 -23.68 15.16 -34.09
CA ILE A 623 -23.34 15.16 -35.53
C ILE A 623 -21.83 14.99 -35.75
N GLN A 624 -21.00 15.17 -34.72
CA GLN A 624 -19.54 15.16 -34.85
C GLN A 624 -18.96 13.72 -34.83
N ASP A 625 -18.44 13.27 -35.97
CA ASP A 625 -17.71 12.00 -36.04
C ASP A 625 -16.28 12.18 -35.51
N ILE A 626 -16.00 11.60 -34.34
CA ILE A 626 -14.65 11.54 -33.76
C ILE A 626 -13.84 10.51 -34.54
N THR A 627 -13.03 10.98 -35.47
CA THR A 627 -12.13 10.15 -36.28
C THR A 627 -10.73 10.06 -35.68
N SER A 628 -9.98 9.07 -36.16
CA SER A 628 -8.54 8.92 -35.90
C SER A 628 -7.74 10.18 -36.28
N ASP A 629 -8.18 10.91 -37.29
CA ASP A 629 -7.49 12.11 -37.78
C ASP A 629 -7.71 13.31 -36.86
N ILE A 630 -8.92 13.49 -36.32
CA ILE A 630 -9.21 14.55 -35.32
C ILE A 630 -8.33 14.36 -34.09
N PHE A 631 -8.19 13.12 -33.63
CA PHE A 631 -7.35 12.78 -32.49
C PHE A 631 -5.87 13.10 -32.74
N ASP A 632 -5.32 12.68 -33.89
CA ASP A 632 -3.93 12.98 -34.26
C ASP A 632 -3.68 14.47 -34.43
N ASN A 633 -4.58 15.18 -35.10
CA ASN A 633 -4.47 16.61 -35.30
C ASN A 633 -4.48 17.35 -33.96
N SER A 634 -5.29 16.90 -32.99
CA SER A 634 -5.30 17.47 -31.64
C SER A 634 -3.95 17.27 -30.94
N ILE A 635 -3.39 16.05 -30.98
CA ILE A 635 -2.06 15.76 -30.42
C ILE A 635 -0.97 16.59 -31.11
N GLU A 636 -0.96 16.63 -32.45
CA GLU A 636 0.01 17.39 -33.23
C GLU A 636 -0.08 18.89 -32.93
N ASN A 637 -1.30 19.45 -32.83
CA ASN A 637 -1.53 20.83 -32.44
C ASN A 637 -1.00 21.13 -31.03
N TYR A 638 -1.29 20.27 -30.05
CA TYR A 638 -0.82 20.44 -28.67
C TYR A 638 0.71 20.38 -28.53
N ILE A 639 1.38 19.58 -29.37
CA ILE A 639 2.85 19.48 -29.41
C ILE A 639 3.48 20.71 -30.05
N VAL A 640 2.88 21.24 -31.12
CA VAL A 640 3.44 22.35 -31.92
C VAL A 640 3.06 23.73 -31.34
N ASN A 641 2.07 23.78 -30.45
CA ASN A 641 1.64 25.01 -29.79
C ASN A 641 2.81 25.75 -29.11
N LYS A 642 2.67 27.07 -28.95
CA LYS A 642 3.68 27.92 -28.32
C LYS A 642 3.07 28.73 -27.18
N PRO A 643 3.31 28.34 -25.92
CA PRO A 643 4.02 27.13 -25.46
C PRO A 643 3.33 25.80 -25.77
N PRO A 644 4.09 24.68 -25.80
CA PRO A 644 3.49 23.36 -26.01
C PRO A 644 2.60 22.99 -24.82
N ILE A 645 1.44 22.40 -25.11
CA ILE A 645 0.50 21.92 -24.09
C ILE A 645 0.91 20.54 -23.61
N ILE A 646 1.50 19.72 -24.49
CA ILE A 646 1.94 18.37 -24.15
C ILE A 646 3.36 18.10 -24.61
N ALA A 647 4.06 17.24 -23.89
CA ALA A 647 5.37 16.73 -24.29
C ALA A 647 5.43 15.20 -24.20
N PRO A 648 6.05 14.51 -25.18
CA PRO A 648 6.11 13.06 -25.20
C PRO A 648 6.94 12.51 -24.04
N ILE A 649 6.42 11.48 -23.35
CA ILE A 649 7.11 10.77 -22.29
C ILE A 649 6.74 9.28 -22.26
N LEU A 650 7.61 8.42 -22.79
CA LEU A 650 7.39 6.97 -22.72
C LEU A 650 8.00 6.35 -21.45
N ILE A 651 9.11 6.91 -20.97
CA ILE A 651 9.91 6.32 -19.88
C ILE A 651 9.12 6.08 -18.59
N ASN A 652 8.06 6.85 -18.34
CA ASN A 652 7.23 6.69 -17.15
C ASN A 652 6.48 5.36 -17.10
N THR A 653 6.16 4.80 -18.27
CA THR A 653 5.37 3.57 -18.41
C THR A 653 6.21 2.30 -18.25
N ILE A 654 7.53 2.43 -18.15
CA ILE A 654 8.46 1.31 -17.95
C ILE A 654 8.39 0.88 -16.49
N ILE A 655 7.79 -0.29 -16.24
CA ILE A 655 7.62 -0.83 -14.89
C ILE A 655 8.96 -1.28 -14.32
N THR A 656 9.37 -0.61 -13.24
CA THR A 656 10.64 -0.80 -12.53
C THR A 656 10.45 -1.36 -11.12
N THR A 657 9.22 -1.73 -10.73
CA THR A 657 8.85 -2.28 -9.40
C THR A 657 9.59 -3.58 -9.02
N LYS A 658 10.27 -4.23 -9.97
CA LYS A 658 11.23 -5.30 -9.66
C LYS A 658 12.39 -4.78 -8.80
N PHE A 659 12.85 -3.55 -9.08
CA PHE A 659 14.03 -2.92 -8.50
C PHE A 659 13.68 -1.79 -7.53
N GLU A 660 12.65 -1.00 -7.81
CA GLU A 660 12.21 0.11 -6.96
C GLU A 660 11.49 -0.41 -5.72
N ARG A 661 11.87 0.11 -4.55
CA ARG A 661 11.41 -0.35 -3.24
C ARG A 661 11.01 0.79 -2.34
N ASP A 662 11.83 1.83 -2.29
CA ASP A 662 11.62 3.03 -1.49
C ASP A 662 11.66 4.28 -2.38
N TYR A 663 11.06 5.38 -1.91
CA TYR A 663 11.09 6.67 -2.60
C TYR A 663 11.68 7.72 -1.67
N PHE A 664 12.97 8.01 -1.87
CA PHE A 664 13.67 9.02 -1.10
C PHE A 664 13.53 10.38 -1.76
N GLN A 665 12.98 11.36 -1.03
CA GLN A 665 12.76 12.71 -1.52
C GLN A 665 13.80 13.66 -0.95
N LEU A 666 14.27 14.60 -1.77
CA LEU A 666 15.23 15.65 -1.40
C LEU A 666 14.68 17.02 -1.78
N LEU A 667 14.91 18.02 -0.92
CA LEU A 667 14.72 19.42 -1.23
C LEU A 667 16.06 20.13 -1.03
N ILE A 668 16.57 20.74 -2.10
CA ILE A 668 17.90 21.34 -2.13
C ILE A 668 17.75 22.76 -2.66
N SER A 669 18.45 23.71 -2.05
CA SER A 669 18.55 25.07 -2.58
C SER A 669 19.21 25.10 -3.96
N ASN A 670 18.74 25.94 -4.88
CA ASN A 670 19.24 25.94 -6.26
C ASN A 670 20.50 26.80 -6.40
N TYR A 671 21.62 26.17 -6.82
CA TYR A 671 22.88 26.81 -7.19
C TYR A 671 23.52 26.09 -8.39
N ASN A 672 24.32 26.81 -9.19
CA ASN A 672 24.91 26.32 -10.44
C ASN A 672 25.76 25.05 -10.30
N GLU A 673 26.39 24.81 -9.14
CA GLU A 673 27.26 23.65 -8.92
C GLU A 673 26.48 22.35 -8.66
N ILE A 674 25.24 22.45 -8.20
CA ILE A 674 24.43 21.33 -7.70
C ILE A 674 23.99 20.39 -8.83
N GLU A 675 23.79 20.89 -10.05
CA GLU A 675 23.37 20.03 -11.18
C GLU A 675 24.42 18.95 -11.50
N LYS A 676 25.71 19.26 -11.31
CA LYS A 676 26.79 18.27 -11.46
C LYS A 676 26.70 17.20 -10.38
N ASP A 677 26.41 17.59 -9.15
CA ASP A 677 26.29 16.67 -8.02
C ASP A 677 25.04 15.79 -8.10
N ILE A 678 23.91 16.36 -8.52
CA ILE A 678 22.70 15.59 -8.85
C ILE A 678 23.03 14.56 -9.93
N SER A 679 23.79 14.93 -10.96
CA SER A 679 24.15 14.00 -12.04
C SER A 679 25.04 12.84 -11.57
N LYS A 680 25.89 13.03 -10.54
CA LYS A 680 26.72 11.95 -9.95
C LYS A 680 25.87 10.85 -9.31
N ILE A 681 24.82 11.23 -8.60
CA ILE A 681 23.89 10.27 -8.00
C ILE A 681 22.86 9.76 -9.02
N ALA A 682 22.58 10.57 -10.05
CA ALA A 682 21.45 10.31 -10.92
C ALA A 682 21.57 8.99 -11.68
N ASN A 683 22.81 8.59 -11.95
CA ASN A 683 23.06 7.50 -12.87
C ASN A 683 22.90 6.11 -12.27
N ILE A 684 22.79 6.03 -10.95
CA ILE A 684 22.94 4.78 -10.22
C ILE A 684 21.59 4.16 -9.87
N PHE A 685 20.54 4.96 -9.77
CA PHE A 685 19.22 4.50 -9.38
C PHE A 685 18.34 4.14 -10.58
N PRO A 686 17.35 3.24 -10.42
CA PRO A 686 16.45 2.82 -11.50
C PRO A 686 15.69 3.99 -12.12
N ARG A 687 15.23 4.92 -11.28
CA ARG A 687 14.45 6.08 -11.70
C ARG A 687 14.70 7.26 -10.78
N ILE A 688 14.74 8.45 -11.39
CA ILE A 688 14.85 9.72 -10.68
C ILE A 688 13.98 10.76 -11.36
N LEU A 689 13.26 11.53 -10.54
CA LEU A 689 12.50 12.70 -10.94
C LEU A 689 13.16 13.93 -10.31
N ILE A 690 13.54 14.92 -11.11
CA ILE A 690 14.12 16.19 -10.67
C ILE A 690 13.15 17.30 -11.10
N ASN A 691 12.63 18.05 -10.14
CA ASN A 691 11.82 19.22 -10.38
C ASN A 691 12.59 20.47 -9.96
N LYS A 692 12.71 21.47 -10.84
CA LYS A 692 13.10 22.82 -10.43
C LYS A 692 11.85 23.53 -9.96
N LEU A 693 11.88 23.98 -8.73
CA LEU A 693 10.75 24.61 -8.05
C LEU A 693 11.05 26.08 -7.76
N ARG A 694 10.00 26.90 -7.65
CA ARG A 694 10.06 28.27 -7.11
C ARG A 694 9.20 28.33 -5.87
N ASP A 695 9.80 28.68 -4.73
CA ASP A 695 9.08 28.98 -3.51
C ASP A 695 8.14 30.16 -3.76
N LEU A 696 6.85 29.96 -3.48
CA LEU A 696 5.83 30.94 -3.79
C LEU A 696 5.88 32.15 -2.84
N LYS A 697 6.38 31.97 -1.61
CA LYS A 697 6.54 33.00 -0.59
C LYS A 697 7.88 33.72 -0.72
N THR A 698 9.00 32.97 -0.77
CA THR A 698 10.35 33.57 -0.78
C THR A 698 10.87 33.88 -2.18
N LYS A 699 10.22 33.37 -3.24
CA LYS A 699 10.66 33.43 -4.64
C LYS A 699 12.01 32.76 -4.93
N LYS A 700 12.61 32.06 -3.96
CA LYS A 700 13.85 31.30 -4.13
C LYS A 700 13.61 30.07 -5.00
N ASN A 701 14.57 29.75 -5.87
CA ASN A 701 14.54 28.52 -6.65
C ASN A 701 15.14 27.37 -5.84
N LEU A 702 14.55 26.18 -5.99
CA LEU A 702 14.94 24.95 -5.31
C LEU A 702 14.94 23.79 -6.31
N TYR A 703 15.61 22.69 -5.97
CA TYR A 703 15.44 21.39 -6.61
C TYR A 703 14.68 20.47 -5.65
N HIS A 704 13.60 19.87 -6.14
CA HIS A 704 12.94 18.73 -5.50
C HIS A 704 13.28 17.47 -6.30
N ILE A 705 13.91 16.50 -5.65
CA ILE A 705 14.37 15.27 -6.29
C ILE A 705 13.69 14.08 -5.63
N GLU A 706 13.02 13.24 -6.42
CA GLU A 706 12.53 11.94 -5.97
C GLU A 706 13.43 10.86 -6.56
N ILE A 707 14.00 10.02 -5.70
CA ILE A 707 14.91 8.93 -6.05
C ILE A 707 14.21 7.61 -5.73
N SER A 708 13.99 6.77 -6.74
CA SER A 708 13.54 5.40 -6.49
C SER A 708 14.74 4.57 -6.03
N VAL A 709 14.73 4.10 -4.78
CA VAL A 709 15.86 3.39 -4.18
C VAL A 709 15.58 1.88 -4.18
N PRO A 710 16.56 1.03 -4.53
CA PRO A 710 16.50 -0.41 -4.30
C PRO A 710 16.37 -0.79 -2.82
N ALA A 711 16.09 -2.06 -2.51
CA ALA A 711 15.97 -2.53 -1.13
C ALA A 711 17.32 -2.49 -0.40
N LEU A 712 17.57 -1.38 0.30
CA LEU A 712 18.76 -1.19 1.12
C LEU A 712 18.49 -1.64 2.57
N ILE A 713 19.40 -2.42 3.16
CA ILE A 713 19.31 -2.75 4.60
C ILE A 713 19.80 -1.57 5.46
N LYS A 714 19.51 -1.58 6.78
CA LYS A 714 19.88 -0.48 7.71
C LYS A 714 21.31 0.08 7.52
N LYS A 715 22.31 -0.78 7.35
CA LYS A 715 23.71 -0.36 7.14
C LYS A 715 23.92 0.35 5.78
N GLU A 716 23.25 -0.14 4.74
CA GLU A 716 23.28 0.45 3.40
C GLU A 716 22.51 1.78 3.37
N LYS A 717 21.35 1.86 4.04
CA LYS A 717 20.57 3.09 4.24
C LYS A 717 21.41 4.17 4.94
N ASN A 718 22.08 3.83 6.05
CA ASN A 718 22.95 4.78 6.75
C ASN A 718 24.09 5.33 5.86
N LEU A 719 24.73 4.46 5.07
CA LEU A 719 25.76 4.88 4.12
C LEU A 719 25.17 5.75 3.01
N PHE A 720 24.00 5.39 2.49
CA PHE A 720 23.31 6.17 1.46
C PHE A 720 22.99 7.59 1.95
N ILE A 721 22.41 7.74 3.14
CA ILE A 721 22.11 9.07 3.71
C ILE A 721 23.39 9.86 3.98
N SER A 722 24.44 9.21 4.49
CA SER A 722 25.74 9.87 4.69
C SER A 722 26.32 10.39 3.37
N ILE A 723 26.23 9.62 2.27
CA ILE A 723 26.66 10.06 0.93
C ILE A 723 25.86 11.27 0.48
N ILE A 724 24.53 11.22 0.61
CA ILE A 724 23.65 12.33 0.22
C ILE A 724 23.94 13.60 1.03
N PHE A 725 24.07 13.47 2.36
CA PHE A 725 24.44 14.57 3.24
C PHE A 725 25.77 15.19 2.82
N ASN A 726 26.82 14.39 2.64
CA ASN A 726 28.15 14.88 2.27
C ASN A 726 28.19 15.55 0.89
N ILE A 727 27.37 15.08 -0.07
CA ILE A 727 27.28 15.68 -1.41
C ILE A 727 26.58 17.05 -1.35
N PHE A 728 25.53 17.20 -0.55
CA PHE A 728 24.66 18.38 -0.57
C PHE A 728 24.73 19.26 0.68
N GLU A 729 25.62 18.96 1.64
CA GLU A 729 25.71 19.49 3.02
C GLU A 729 25.22 20.94 3.18
N LYS A 730 25.80 21.89 2.43
CA LYS A 730 25.51 23.32 2.55
C LYS A 730 24.15 23.75 1.99
N ASN A 731 23.59 22.96 1.08
CA ASN A 731 22.45 23.32 0.24
C ASN A 731 21.20 22.48 0.54
N LEU A 732 21.36 21.40 1.30
CA LEU A 732 20.30 20.47 1.65
C LEU A 732 19.36 21.11 2.67
N ILE A 733 18.09 21.20 2.31
CA ILE A 733 17.03 21.69 3.19
C ILE A 733 16.38 20.50 3.89
N TYR A 734 16.17 19.42 3.14
CA TYR A 734 15.37 18.30 3.58
C TYR A 734 15.68 17.04 2.77
N GLY A 735 15.57 15.87 3.39
CA GLY A 735 15.77 14.58 2.75
C GLY A 735 15.18 13.40 3.53
N LYS A 736 14.06 12.81 3.09
CA LYS A 736 13.45 11.66 3.79
C LYS A 736 12.66 10.70 2.89
N ASN A 737 12.39 9.53 3.43
CA ASN A 737 11.59 8.50 2.75
C ASN A 737 10.11 8.67 3.11
N HIS A 738 9.23 8.57 2.13
CA HIS A 738 7.78 8.69 2.34
C HIS A 738 7.06 7.40 2.00
N LEU A 739 6.04 7.05 2.80
CA LEU A 739 5.13 5.97 2.42
C LEU A 739 4.24 6.43 1.28
N TRP A 740 4.34 5.71 0.16
CA TRP A 740 3.53 5.97 -1.02
C TRP A 740 3.28 4.66 -1.78
N SER A 741 2.07 4.50 -2.30
CA SER A 741 1.66 3.31 -3.08
C SER A 741 2.34 3.24 -4.46
N GLY A 742 3.05 4.28 -4.88
CA GLY A 742 3.66 4.36 -6.21
C GLY A 742 2.67 4.76 -7.31
N PHE A 743 1.38 4.92 -6.98
CA PHE A 743 0.34 5.32 -7.93
C PHE A 743 -0.10 6.76 -7.68
N ILE A 744 -0.13 7.55 -8.76
CA ILE A 744 -0.78 8.86 -8.77
C ILE A 744 -2.25 8.63 -9.10
N THR A 745 -3.16 9.10 -8.25
CA THR A 745 -4.59 9.01 -8.54
C THR A 745 -4.93 9.83 -9.77
N GLY A 746 -5.72 9.23 -10.66
CA GLY A 746 -6.29 9.92 -11.81
C GLY A 746 -7.00 11.19 -11.37
N PHE A 747 -6.60 12.34 -11.91
CA PHE A 747 -7.30 13.61 -11.69
C PHE A 747 -7.65 14.26 -13.02
N SER A 748 -8.82 14.89 -13.06
CA SER A 748 -9.24 15.71 -14.20
C SER A 748 -9.77 17.03 -13.67
N THR A 749 -9.32 18.13 -14.28
CA THR A 749 -9.82 19.48 -13.98
C THR A 749 -11.05 19.84 -14.81
N ARG A 750 -11.48 18.93 -15.69
CA ARG A 750 -12.63 19.09 -16.59
C ARG A 750 -13.93 19.43 -15.85
N ASN A 751 -14.11 18.91 -14.63
CA ASN A 751 -15.28 19.15 -13.77
C ASN A 751 -15.30 20.58 -13.16
N PHE A 752 -14.22 21.34 -13.35
CA PHE A 752 -14.10 22.73 -12.92
C PHE A 752 -13.96 23.67 -14.12
N TYR A 753 -14.15 23.18 -15.34
CA TYR A 753 -14.08 24.00 -16.55
C TYR A 753 -15.48 24.28 -17.09
N ASP A 754 -15.78 25.55 -17.30
CA ASP A 754 -16.99 26.02 -17.96
C ASP A 754 -16.76 26.00 -19.47
N TYR A 755 -17.29 24.97 -20.13
CA TYR A 755 -17.17 24.84 -21.58
C TYR A 755 -17.97 25.89 -22.36
N GLU A 756 -18.91 26.60 -21.73
CA GLU A 756 -19.69 27.68 -22.36
C GLU A 756 -18.85 28.95 -22.41
N ASN A 757 -18.31 29.34 -21.26
CA ASN A 757 -17.46 30.52 -21.12
C ASN A 757 -16.00 30.26 -21.50
N GLN A 758 -15.64 29.00 -21.75
CA GLN A 758 -14.29 28.53 -22.07
C GLN A 758 -13.27 28.99 -21.01
N ASP A 759 -13.63 28.81 -19.75
CA ASP A 759 -12.85 29.28 -18.61
C ASP A 759 -13.13 28.41 -17.37
N PHE A 760 -12.24 28.40 -16.38
CA PHE A 760 -12.48 27.65 -15.14
C PHE A 760 -13.55 28.34 -14.27
N PHE A 761 -14.46 27.52 -13.74
CA PHE A 761 -15.42 27.91 -12.72
C PHE A 761 -14.68 28.46 -11.51
N TYR A 762 -15.06 29.65 -11.09
CA TYR A 762 -14.54 30.29 -9.88
C TYR A 762 -15.68 30.60 -8.92
N THR A 763 -15.58 30.09 -7.70
CA THR A 763 -16.38 30.55 -6.56
C THR A 763 -15.47 30.74 -5.36
N LYS A 764 -15.52 31.94 -4.77
CA LYS A 764 -14.82 32.26 -3.52
C LYS A 764 -15.28 31.37 -2.35
N ASP A 765 -16.50 30.82 -2.45
CA ASP A 765 -17.15 30.10 -1.35
C ASP A 765 -16.50 28.74 -1.10
N LEU A 766 -15.78 28.16 -2.08
CA LEU A 766 -15.16 26.84 -1.97
C LEU A 766 -14.25 26.75 -0.73
N TYR A 767 -13.26 27.62 -0.62
CA TYR A 767 -12.30 27.59 0.48
C TYR A 767 -12.83 28.24 1.76
N GLU A 768 -13.80 29.16 1.66
CA GLU A 768 -14.49 29.69 2.85
C GLU A 768 -15.29 28.58 3.56
N GLN A 769 -16.12 27.85 2.81
CA GLN A 769 -16.94 26.75 3.35
C GLN A 769 -16.07 25.57 3.79
N TYR A 770 -14.94 25.34 3.11
CA TYR A 770 -13.99 24.32 3.53
C TYR A 770 -13.22 24.73 4.80
N GLY A 771 -12.90 26.02 4.98
CA GLY A 771 -12.34 26.56 6.22
C GLY A 771 -13.26 26.29 7.42
N LYS A 772 -14.57 26.57 7.28
CA LYS A 772 -15.60 26.25 8.29
C LYS A 772 -15.69 24.75 8.62
N TYR A 773 -15.53 23.90 7.61
CA TYR A 773 -15.46 22.46 7.82
C TYR A 773 -14.24 22.04 8.64
N ILE A 774 -13.07 22.65 8.39
CA ILE A 774 -11.87 22.40 9.20
C ILE A 774 -12.08 22.88 10.64
N GLU A 775 -12.59 24.10 10.84
CA GLU A 775 -12.94 24.64 12.17
C GLU A 775 -13.91 23.75 12.94
N SER A 776 -14.89 23.15 12.26
CA SER A 776 -15.84 22.24 12.92
C SER A 776 -15.27 20.84 13.16
N SER A 777 -14.23 20.47 12.41
CA SER A 777 -13.56 19.17 12.54
C SER A 777 -12.48 19.19 13.62
N PHE A 778 -11.77 20.31 13.74
CA PHE A 778 -10.77 20.54 14.78
C PHE A 778 -11.38 21.34 15.95
N GLN A 779 -10.73 21.31 17.11
CA GLN A 779 -11.07 22.21 18.22
C GLN A 779 -10.06 23.35 18.23
N ASP A 780 -10.42 24.51 18.78
CA ASP A 780 -9.50 25.65 18.89
C ASP A 780 -8.25 25.27 19.69
N LEU A 781 -7.07 25.56 19.12
CA LEU A 781 -5.78 25.31 19.74
C LEU A 781 -5.17 26.63 20.23
N ASN A 782 -4.97 26.75 21.53
CA ASN A 782 -4.53 28.01 22.16
C ASN A 782 -3.00 28.18 22.27
N GLN A 783 -2.19 27.24 21.78
CA GLN A 783 -0.74 27.26 21.98
C GLN A 783 0.03 27.43 20.66
N ASP A 784 0.82 28.49 20.57
CA ASP A 784 1.79 28.73 19.49
C ASP A 784 2.98 27.76 19.60
N PHE A 785 3.47 27.24 18.47
CA PHE A 785 4.61 26.33 18.41
C PHE A 785 5.66 26.77 17.37
N LYS A 786 6.95 26.60 17.68
CA LYS A 786 8.07 26.92 16.78
C LYS A 786 9.14 25.83 16.79
N MET A 787 9.69 25.55 15.60
CA MET A 787 10.82 24.64 15.37
C MET A 787 12.10 25.45 15.11
N VAL A 788 13.23 24.97 15.64
CA VAL A 788 14.58 25.51 15.37
C VAL A 788 15.38 24.48 14.57
N LYS A 789 16.03 24.94 13.50
CA LYS A 789 16.89 24.11 12.66
C LYS A 789 18.12 23.65 13.44
N PHE A 790 18.42 22.36 13.38
CA PHE A 790 19.62 21.77 13.94
C PHE A 790 20.83 22.11 13.07
N GLU A 791 21.77 22.89 13.62
CA GLU A 791 22.93 23.41 12.88
C GLU A 791 24.04 22.35 12.75
N ASN A 792 24.19 21.47 13.74
CA ASN A 792 25.29 20.51 13.81
C ASN A 792 24.93 19.13 13.25
N GLN A 793 24.21 19.05 12.13
CA GLN A 793 23.77 17.77 11.55
C GLN A 793 24.91 16.83 11.18
N LYS A 794 26.12 17.36 10.94
CA LYS A 794 27.30 16.57 10.57
C LYS A 794 27.62 15.48 11.59
N ILE A 795 27.34 15.67 12.88
CA ILE A 795 27.61 14.65 13.91
C ILE A 795 26.83 13.35 13.68
N LEU A 796 25.71 13.39 12.96
CA LEU A 796 24.84 12.24 12.72
C LEU A 796 25.37 11.32 11.61
N TRP A 797 26.19 11.84 10.70
CA TRP A 797 26.56 11.17 9.47
C TRP A 797 28.06 10.88 9.42
N SER A 798 28.44 9.88 8.62
CA SER A 798 29.85 9.53 8.47
C SER A 798 30.47 10.27 7.29
N ASP A 799 31.66 10.82 7.48
CA ASP A 799 32.48 11.39 6.39
C ASP A 799 32.94 10.29 5.38
N ASP A 800 32.88 9.01 5.78
CA ASP A 800 33.45 7.88 5.05
C ASP A 800 32.51 7.21 4.02
N GLY A 801 32.65 7.55 2.74
CA GLY A 801 32.21 6.67 1.64
C GLY A 801 31.73 7.39 0.40
N ASP A 802 31.81 6.68 -0.72
CA ASP A 802 31.27 7.10 -2.00
C ASP A 802 30.16 6.13 -2.45
N ILE A 803 29.52 6.50 -3.55
CA ILE A 803 28.44 5.70 -4.12
C ILE A 803 28.92 4.33 -4.63
N ILE A 804 30.19 4.20 -5.00
CA ILE A 804 30.81 2.93 -5.40
C ILE A 804 30.91 1.96 -4.21
N LYS A 805 31.22 2.46 -3.01
CA LYS A 805 31.21 1.68 -1.77
C LYS A 805 29.80 1.16 -1.47
N LEU A 806 28.76 1.96 -1.68
CA LEU A 806 27.37 1.52 -1.54
C LEU A 806 27.02 0.40 -2.55
N VAL A 807 27.36 0.57 -3.83
CA VAL A 807 27.17 -0.44 -4.88
C VAL A 807 27.86 -1.75 -4.51
N LYS A 808 29.13 -1.69 -4.11
CA LYS A 808 29.91 -2.87 -3.68
C LYS A 808 29.27 -3.54 -2.48
N LEU A 809 28.85 -2.79 -1.47
CA LEU A 809 28.23 -3.31 -0.25
C LEU A 809 26.93 -4.07 -0.56
N ALA A 810 26.03 -3.43 -1.33
CA ALA A 810 24.74 -4.00 -1.70
C ALA A 810 24.88 -5.25 -2.59
N ASN A 811 25.73 -5.20 -3.61
CA ASN A 811 25.93 -6.35 -4.51
C ASN A 811 26.65 -7.52 -3.81
N ASN A 812 27.61 -7.25 -2.92
CA ASN A 812 28.26 -8.28 -2.12
C ASN A 812 27.28 -8.97 -1.16
N ARG A 813 26.32 -8.22 -0.60
CA ARG A 813 25.24 -8.81 0.19
C ARG A 813 24.39 -9.74 -0.67
N LYS A 814 23.91 -9.25 -1.82
CA LYS A 814 23.05 -10.06 -2.71
C LYS A 814 23.71 -11.35 -3.17
N ALA A 815 25.01 -11.32 -3.48
CA ALA A 815 25.77 -12.51 -3.87
C ALA A 815 25.91 -13.55 -2.75
N ARG A 816 25.76 -13.15 -1.48
CA ARG A 816 25.83 -14.05 -0.30
C ARG A 816 24.46 -14.51 0.19
N GLU A 817 23.41 -13.78 -0.14
CA GLU A 817 22.03 -14.13 0.23
C GLU A 817 21.52 -15.22 -0.71
N ASN A 818 21.16 -16.36 -0.13
CA ASN A 818 20.48 -17.44 -0.84
C ASN A 818 19.14 -17.68 -0.16
N GLU A 819 18.10 -17.02 -0.65
CA GLU A 819 16.75 -17.14 -0.11
C GLU A 819 16.20 -18.55 -0.39
N ILE A 820 15.95 -19.31 0.67
CA ILE A 820 15.41 -20.66 0.59
C ILE A 820 14.10 -20.67 1.38
N TYR A 821 13.01 -20.99 0.70
CA TYR A 821 11.66 -20.99 1.26
C TYR A 821 11.12 -22.42 1.28
N ASP A 822 11.81 -23.30 1.98
CA ASP A 822 11.42 -24.69 2.16
C ASP A 822 10.64 -24.86 3.48
N HIS A 823 9.44 -25.42 3.40
CA HIS A 823 8.55 -25.55 4.56
C HIS A 823 9.14 -26.44 5.65
N ASP A 824 9.79 -27.55 5.30
CA ASP A 824 10.37 -28.49 6.26
C ASP A 824 11.58 -27.91 6.99
N LEU A 825 12.40 -27.10 6.30
CA LEU A 825 13.48 -26.34 6.93
C LEU A 825 12.93 -25.30 7.90
N LEU A 826 11.86 -24.59 7.53
CA LEU A 826 11.23 -23.59 8.38
C LEU A 826 10.54 -24.18 9.60
N ASP A 827 9.86 -25.32 9.46
CA ASP A 827 9.23 -25.99 10.60
C ASP A 827 10.27 -26.55 11.58
N ARG A 828 11.40 -27.07 11.07
CA ARG A 828 12.56 -27.42 11.90
C ARG A 828 13.17 -26.20 12.59
N LEU A 829 13.26 -25.06 11.91
CA LEU A 829 13.72 -23.81 12.51
C LEU A 829 12.78 -23.35 13.64
N ARG A 830 11.46 -23.46 13.44
CA ARG A 830 10.45 -23.17 14.46
C ARG A 830 10.57 -24.11 15.65
N THR A 831 10.66 -25.41 15.39
CA THR A 831 10.85 -26.43 16.44
C THR A 831 12.13 -26.20 17.23
N PHE A 832 13.22 -25.83 16.54
CA PHE A 832 14.47 -25.45 17.18
C PHE A 832 14.29 -24.20 18.06
N TYR A 833 13.58 -23.18 17.61
CA TYR A 833 13.32 -21.96 18.38
C TYR A 833 12.51 -22.21 19.65
N LEU A 834 11.48 -23.06 19.56
CA LEU A 834 10.63 -23.43 20.69
C LEU A 834 11.42 -24.17 21.77
N ASN A 835 12.36 -25.03 21.38
CA ASN A 835 13.20 -25.83 22.29
C ASN A 835 14.61 -25.26 22.50
N MET A 836 14.84 -24.01 22.12
CA MET A 836 16.20 -23.46 21.98
C MET A 836 16.96 -23.43 23.31
N GLU A 837 16.30 -23.13 24.43
CA GLU A 837 16.93 -23.10 25.75
C GLU A 837 17.50 -24.47 26.12
N GLU A 838 16.69 -25.53 26.01
CA GLU A 838 17.09 -26.89 26.34
C GLU A 838 18.25 -27.36 25.45
N ILE A 839 18.20 -27.04 24.15
CA ILE A 839 19.24 -27.39 23.19
C ILE A 839 20.55 -26.65 23.52
N ILE A 840 20.51 -25.37 23.92
CA ILE A 840 21.72 -24.63 24.34
C ILE A 840 22.35 -25.23 25.60
N LEU A 841 21.54 -25.75 26.53
CA LEU A 841 22.04 -26.44 27.73
C LEU A 841 22.74 -27.77 27.38
N ARG A 842 22.39 -28.41 26.26
CA ARG A 842 23.00 -29.65 25.76
C ARG A 842 23.93 -29.37 24.59
N SER A 843 25.19 -29.02 24.91
CA SER A 843 26.19 -28.59 23.91
C SER A 843 26.34 -29.53 22.71
N GLU A 844 26.23 -30.85 22.90
CA GLU A 844 26.31 -31.84 21.82
C GLU A 844 25.14 -31.74 20.83
N GLU A 845 23.91 -31.61 21.33
CA GLU A 845 22.71 -31.43 20.51
C GLU A 845 22.77 -30.11 19.74
N PHE A 846 23.24 -29.04 20.38
CA PHE A 846 23.44 -27.75 19.70
C PHE A 846 24.46 -27.83 18.56
N VAL A 847 25.57 -28.55 18.76
CA VAL A 847 26.59 -28.79 17.72
C VAL A 847 26.01 -29.61 16.57
N LYS A 848 25.10 -30.55 16.86
CA LYS A 848 24.37 -31.30 15.82
C LYS A 848 23.45 -30.36 15.02
N SER A 849 22.64 -29.55 15.67
CA SER A 849 21.73 -28.58 15.02
C SER A 849 22.49 -27.59 14.14
N LYS A 850 23.67 -27.13 14.56
CA LYS A 850 24.55 -26.26 13.76
C LYS A 850 24.96 -26.85 12.40
N LYS A 851 25.03 -28.17 12.29
CA LYS A 851 25.37 -28.87 11.05
C LYS A 851 24.17 -29.06 10.13
N ASP A 852 22.95 -28.88 10.64
CA ASP A 852 21.72 -29.01 9.86
C ASP A 852 21.53 -27.80 8.93
N LEU A 853 20.92 -28.06 7.77
CA LEU A 853 20.70 -27.12 6.69
C LEU A 853 19.81 -25.95 7.13
N PHE A 854 18.78 -26.19 7.95
CA PHE A 854 17.89 -25.11 8.42
C PHE A 854 18.68 -24.06 9.22
N PHE A 855 19.61 -24.52 10.06
CA PHE A 855 20.40 -23.66 10.92
C PHE A 855 21.42 -22.87 10.10
N GLN A 856 22.11 -23.53 9.19
CA GLN A 856 23.09 -22.89 8.31
C GLN A 856 22.46 -21.84 7.40
N ASN A 857 21.25 -22.12 6.90
CA ASN A 857 20.56 -21.23 5.97
C ASN A 857 19.86 -20.08 6.68
N HIS A 858 19.15 -20.31 7.79
CA HIS A 858 18.23 -19.32 8.34
C HIS A 858 18.70 -18.65 9.63
N VAL A 859 19.56 -19.30 10.44
CA VAL A 859 20.04 -18.72 11.71
C VAL A 859 21.26 -17.83 11.45
N LYS A 860 21.06 -16.51 11.54
CA LYS A 860 22.15 -15.53 11.44
C LYS A 860 22.99 -15.55 12.72
N ALA A 861 22.36 -15.25 13.84
CA ALA A 861 22.93 -15.22 15.18
C ALA A 861 21.86 -15.58 16.21
N ILE A 862 22.29 -16.09 17.37
CA ILE A 862 21.46 -16.32 18.55
C ILE A 862 21.88 -15.30 19.60
N LYS A 863 20.99 -14.35 19.87
CA LYS A 863 21.18 -13.29 20.87
C LYS A 863 20.34 -13.59 22.10
N PHE A 864 20.41 -12.75 23.12
CA PHE A 864 19.55 -12.86 24.29
C PHE A 864 19.11 -11.49 24.83
N ILE A 865 18.01 -11.51 25.59
CA ILE A 865 17.47 -10.39 26.38
C ILE A 865 17.78 -10.68 27.86
N PRO A 866 18.53 -9.80 28.56
CA PRO A 866 18.76 -9.96 30.00
C PRO A 866 17.49 -9.69 30.82
N ALA A 867 17.28 -10.46 31.89
CA ALA A 867 16.26 -10.20 32.90
C ALA A 867 16.74 -9.12 33.89
N PHE A 868 16.87 -7.87 33.43
CA PHE A 868 17.47 -6.79 34.23
C PHE A 868 16.82 -6.60 35.61
N GLN A 869 15.50 -6.79 35.72
CA GLN A 869 14.77 -6.61 36.98
C GLN A 869 15.23 -7.59 38.07
N ARG A 870 15.67 -8.80 37.68
CA ARG A 870 16.27 -9.78 38.61
C ARG A 870 17.62 -9.32 39.18
N PHE A 871 18.21 -8.26 38.64
CA PHE A 871 19.42 -7.60 39.13
C PHE A 871 19.16 -6.22 39.79
N ASN A 872 17.91 -5.88 40.10
CA ASN A 872 17.49 -4.52 40.51
C ASN A 872 17.86 -3.44 39.47
N LEU A 873 17.81 -3.82 38.19
CA LEU A 873 18.04 -2.93 37.06
C LEU A 873 16.78 -2.89 36.17
N SER A 874 16.61 -1.81 35.43
CA SER A 874 15.54 -1.66 34.44
C SER A 874 16.14 -1.24 33.12
N LYS A 875 15.66 -1.85 32.03
CA LYS A 875 15.89 -1.31 30.69
C LYS A 875 14.85 -0.22 30.44
N PHE A 876 15.32 1.02 30.37
CA PHE A 876 14.47 2.16 30.07
C PHE A 876 14.64 2.54 28.59
N THR A 877 13.54 2.67 27.86
CA THR A 877 13.53 3.10 26.46
C THR A 877 12.84 4.45 26.37
N THR A 878 13.40 5.37 25.59
CA THR A 878 12.84 6.72 25.39
C THR A 878 12.82 7.07 23.93
N TYR A 879 11.63 7.33 23.41
CA TYR A 879 11.44 8.13 22.22
C TYR A 879 11.41 9.61 22.62
N PHE A 880 12.12 10.49 21.92
CA PHE A 880 11.91 11.93 22.06
C PHE A 880 12.16 12.68 20.76
N TYR A 881 11.50 13.84 20.63
CA TYR A 881 11.66 14.79 19.55
C TYR A 881 11.79 16.19 20.16
N SER A 882 12.90 16.87 19.86
CA SER A 882 13.16 18.23 20.34
C SER A 882 12.64 19.31 19.37
N SER A 883 12.10 20.40 19.91
CA SER A 883 11.83 21.62 19.13
C SER A 883 13.12 22.37 18.77
N ASP A 884 14.19 22.19 19.56
CA ASP A 884 15.52 22.72 19.29
C ASP A 884 16.60 21.71 19.72
N LEU A 885 17.20 21.01 18.75
CA LEU A 885 18.27 20.05 19.01
C LEU A 885 19.61 20.69 19.36
N ASN A 886 19.84 21.96 19.02
CA ASN A 886 21.11 22.64 19.31
C ASN A 886 21.34 22.80 20.82
N GLN A 887 20.26 22.78 21.59
CA GLN A 887 20.29 22.94 23.03
C GLN A 887 20.39 21.62 23.79
N ILE A 888 20.41 20.48 23.10
CA ILE A 888 20.56 19.15 23.71
C ILE A 888 22.04 18.85 23.92
N ASN A 889 22.44 18.63 25.17
CA ASN A 889 23.78 18.14 25.48
C ASN A 889 23.85 16.62 25.22
N PHE A 890 24.16 16.26 23.98
CA PHE A 890 24.27 14.85 23.57
C PHE A 890 25.33 14.05 24.34
N LYS A 891 26.40 14.68 24.84
CA LYS A 891 27.43 13.98 25.61
C LYS A 891 26.90 13.53 26.98
N SER A 892 26.04 14.36 27.60
CA SER A 892 25.33 13.99 28.83
C SER A 892 24.24 12.95 28.57
N LEU A 893 23.49 13.11 27.47
CA LEU A 893 22.45 12.17 27.05
C LEU A 893 23.03 10.78 26.78
N LEU A 894 24.16 10.71 26.07
CA LEU A 894 24.86 9.47 25.74
C LEU A 894 25.97 9.16 26.77
N GLY A 895 25.59 9.26 28.04
CA GLY A 895 26.45 9.02 29.20
C GLY A 895 26.80 7.54 29.44
N THR A 896 27.27 7.24 30.64
CA THR A 896 27.90 5.95 30.97
C THR A 896 26.97 4.74 30.96
N ASN A 897 25.65 4.94 31.13
CA ASN A 897 24.66 3.87 31.29
C ASN A 897 23.80 3.62 30.04
N PHE A 898 24.08 4.34 28.95
CA PHE A 898 23.42 4.21 27.67
C PHE A 898 23.75 2.90 26.95
N LEU A 899 22.76 2.21 26.37
CA LEU A 899 22.94 0.99 25.58
C LEU A 899 23.00 1.23 24.08
N LYS A 900 22.01 1.96 23.55
CA LYS A 900 21.75 2.01 22.10
C LYS A 900 20.92 3.23 21.73
N ILE A 901 21.25 3.86 20.60
CA ILE A 901 20.52 4.97 20.00
C ILE A 901 20.20 4.61 18.55
N GLU A 902 18.96 4.84 18.16
CA GLU A 902 18.53 4.81 16.77
C GLU A 902 17.81 6.12 16.42
N TYR A 903 17.91 6.51 15.17
CA TYR A 903 17.20 7.66 14.60
C TYR A 903 16.85 7.36 13.13
N PRO A 904 15.83 8.02 12.56
CA PRO A 904 15.44 7.77 11.17
C PRO A 904 16.57 8.14 10.21
N ALA A 905 16.64 7.42 9.09
CA ALA A 905 17.51 7.72 7.97
C ALA A 905 16.99 8.94 7.18
N SER A 906 16.86 10.09 7.85
CA SER A 906 16.31 11.34 7.31
C SER A 906 17.16 12.56 7.67
N ILE A 907 17.00 13.61 6.88
CA ILE A 907 17.67 14.90 7.01
C ILE A 907 16.54 15.94 7.06
N ASP A 908 16.36 16.60 8.20
CA ASP A 908 15.28 17.57 8.42
C ASP A 908 15.79 18.60 9.46
N ASP A 909 15.00 19.63 9.75
CA ASP A 909 15.37 20.67 10.72
C ASP A 909 15.55 20.09 12.14
N SER A 910 14.86 19.00 12.47
CA SER A 910 15.06 18.22 13.69
C SER A 910 14.72 16.75 13.41
N ILE A 911 15.29 15.84 14.18
CA ILE A 911 15.05 14.40 14.06
C ILE A 911 14.71 13.76 15.42
N PRO A 912 13.84 12.75 15.44
CA PRO A 912 13.55 11.99 16.64
C PRO A 912 14.67 10.99 16.96
N PHE A 913 14.76 10.63 18.24
CA PHE A 913 15.67 9.59 18.72
C PHE A 913 14.93 8.54 19.54
N LEU A 914 15.33 7.28 19.35
CA LEU A 914 14.95 6.16 20.19
C LEU A 914 16.19 5.67 20.94
N ILE A 915 16.17 5.82 22.27
CA ILE A 915 17.31 5.53 23.12
C ILE A 915 16.97 4.44 24.14
N ASP A 916 17.88 3.48 24.32
CA ASP A 916 17.84 2.47 25.38
C ASP A 916 18.90 2.79 26.45
N TYR A 917 18.53 2.72 27.73
CA TYR A 917 19.38 2.85 28.91
C TYR A 917 19.23 1.62 29.83
N VAL A 918 20.21 1.42 30.71
CA VAL A 918 20.07 0.56 31.90
C VAL A 918 20.18 1.43 33.13
N LEU A 919 19.16 1.43 33.99
CA LEU A 919 19.08 2.22 35.21
C LEU A 919 18.80 1.32 36.42
N SER A 920 19.00 1.82 37.64
CA SER A 920 18.57 1.10 38.85
C SER A 920 17.04 1.08 38.92
N SER A 921 16.45 -0.02 39.37
CA SER A 921 14.99 -0.18 39.47
C SER A 921 14.32 0.82 40.43
N ASN A 922 15.07 1.43 41.34
CA ASN A 922 14.59 2.45 42.27
C ASN A 922 14.63 3.87 41.70
N GLN A 923 15.17 4.06 40.48
CA GLN A 923 15.21 5.33 39.75
C GLN A 923 14.15 5.34 38.63
N SER A 924 12.93 4.88 38.94
CA SER A 924 11.79 5.01 38.03
C SER A 924 11.47 6.48 37.71
N ASP A 925 11.79 7.38 38.63
CA ASP A 925 11.85 8.82 38.42
C ASP A 925 13.23 9.18 37.85
N ASN A 926 13.26 9.48 36.56
CA ASN A 926 14.50 9.46 35.79
C ASN A 926 15.17 10.86 35.75
N PRO A 927 16.36 11.05 36.36
CA PRO A 927 17.14 12.29 36.22
C PRO A 927 17.59 12.57 34.78
N ILE A 928 17.54 11.60 33.86
CA ILE A 928 17.80 11.83 32.43
C ILE A 928 16.59 12.48 31.76
N LEU A 929 15.37 12.03 32.07
CA LEU A 929 14.17 12.75 31.64
C LEU A 929 14.19 14.14 32.26
N ASP A 930 14.54 14.29 33.53
CA ASP A 930 14.70 15.63 34.14
C ASP A 930 15.79 16.45 33.45
N ASN A 931 16.90 15.87 32.99
CA ASN A 931 17.90 16.61 32.20
C ASN A 931 17.42 16.98 30.78
N ILE A 932 16.52 16.21 30.17
CA ILE A 932 15.89 16.54 28.88
C ILE A 932 14.73 17.54 29.09
N LEU A 933 13.98 17.43 30.20
CA LEU A 933 12.77 18.18 30.60
C LEU A 933 13.04 19.46 31.39
N ALA A 934 14.22 19.60 32.03
CA ALA A 934 14.59 20.70 32.93
C ALA A 934 14.44 22.10 32.32
N PRO A 935 14.46 22.28 30.99
CA PRO A 935 13.91 23.46 30.39
C PRO A 935 12.54 23.16 29.79
N GLU A 936 11.48 23.66 30.43
CA GLU A 936 10.06 23.54 30.05
C GLU A 936 9.70 24.06 28.62
N ASN A 937 10.66 24.36 27.75
CA ASN A 937 10.45 24.95 26.42
C ASN A 937 11.14 24.21 25.25
N LYS A 938 11.75 23.03 25.45
CA LYS A 938 12.62 22.40 24.41
C LYS A 938 12.14 21.07 23.85
N ILE A 939 11.31 20.31 24.56
CA ILE A 939 10.80 19.04 24.04
C ILE A 939 9.47 19.28 23.36
N ARG A 940 9.36 18.83 22.11
CA ARG A 940 8.09 18.80 21.40
C ARG A 940 7.24 17.61 21.84
N GLU A 941 7.86 16.44 21.99
CA GLU A 941 7.17 15.22 22.36
C GLU A 941 8.17 14.17 22.88
N TYR A 942 7.73 13.32 23.80
CA TYR A 942 8.50 12.16 24.24
C TYR A 942 7.59 11.02 24.72
N CYS A 943 8.10 9.81 24.71
CA CYS A 943 7.49 8.63 25.33
C CYS A 943 8.61 7.79 25.96
N GLY A 944 8.64 7.77 27.30
CA GLY A 944 9.62 7.03 28.09
C GLY A 944 8.96 5.86 28.81
N PHE A 945 9.49 4.65 28.66
CA PHE A 945 8.85 3.45 29.17
C PHE A 945 9.84 2.33 29.55
N VAL A 946 9.37 1.41 30.38
CA VAL A 946 10.01 0.13 30.69
C VAL A 946 9.20 -1.02 30.11
N ILE A 947 9.87 -2.15 29.85
CA ILE A 947 9.25 -3.36 29.29
C ILE A 947 8.87 -4.30 30.44
N LYS A 948 7.58 -4.65 30.56
CA LYS A 948 7.09 -5.64 31.52
C LYS A 948 7.20 -7.06 30.99
N LYS A 949 6.89 -7.22 29.71
CA LYS A 949 6.70 -8.53 29.07
C LYS A 949 6.97 -8.42 27.58
N THR A 950 7.47 -9.51 26.99
CA THR A 950 7.71 -9.59 25.55
C THR A 950 7.06 -10.84 24.96
N HIS A 951 6.29 -10.66 23.91
CA HIS A 951 5.77 -11.71 23.04
C HIS A 951 6.63 -11.77 21.79
N ALA A 952 7.31 -12.89 21.56
CA ALA A 952 8.11 -13.08 20.37
C ALA A 952 7.26 -13.66 19.24
N LEU A 953 7.14 -12.91 18.14
CA LEU A 953 6.55 -13.38 16.90
C LEU A 953 7.61 -14.24 16.18
N PHE A 954 7.37 -15.55 16.14
CA PHE A 954 8.24 -16.51 15.44
C PHE A 954 7.42 -17.71 14.98
N HIS A 955 6.67 -17.53 13.90
CA HIS A 955 5.88 -18.61 13.29
C HIS A 955 5.91 -18.48 11.78
N PHE A 956 5.72 -19.60 11.09
CA PHE A 956 5.77 -19.68 9.63
C PHE A 956 4.51 -20.35 9.05
N GLU A 957 3.48 -20.49 9.88
CA GLU A 957 2.24 -21.19 9.53
C GLU A 957 1.28 -20.27 8.74
N MET A 958 1.41 -18.96 8.95
CA MET A 958 0.63 -17.94 8.25
C MET A 958 1.47 -17.24 7.19
N ASN A 959 0.88 -16.88 6.05
CA ASN A 959 1.52 -15.98 5.07
C ASN A 959 2.82 -16.52 4.45
N PHE A 960 2.99 -17.84 4.39
CA PHE A 960 4.13 -18.50 3.79
C PHE A 960 3.72 -19.29 2.54
N THR A 961 4.48 -19.14 1.47
CA THR A 961 4.37 -19.94 0.25
C THR A 961 5.76 -20.51 -0.09
N PRO A 962 5.86 -21.57 -0.91
CA PRO A 962 7.12 -22.11 -1.41
C PRO A 962 8.03 -21.09 -2.12
N GLU A 963 7.51 -19.92 -2.46
CA GLU A 963 8.28 -18.86 -3.13
C GLU A 963 8.55 -17.63 -2.24
N GLY A 964 8.10 -17.66 -0.98
CA GLY A 964 8.41 -16.65 0.02
C GLY A 964 7.20 -16.20 0.83
N TRP A 965 7.31 -15.02 1.42
CA TRP A 965 6.25 -14.44 2.22
C TRP A 965 5.15 -13.81 1.35
N ASP A 966 3.90 -14.00 1.77
CA ASP A 966 2.73 -13.42 1.14
C ASP A 966 2.04 -12.41 2.06
N TYR A 967 2.64 -11.22 2.16
CA TYR A 967 2.12 -10.13 3.01
C TYR A 967 1.12 -9.31 2.19
N ASP A 968 -0.12 -9.79 2.17
CA ASP A 968 -1.25 -9.16 1.49
C ASP A 968 -2.11 -8.36 2.49
N SER A 969 -2.36 -7.09 2.17
CA SER A 969 -3.12 -6.16 3.03
C SER A 969 -4.60 -6.57 3.14
N ILE A 970 -5.19 -7.18 2.12
CA ILE A 970 -6.57 -7.67 2.10
C ILE A 970 -6.70 -8.86 3.04
N MET A 971 -5.76 -9.81 2.98
CA MET A 971 -5.74 -10.97 3.90
C MET A 971 -5.57 -10.52 5.36
N PHE A 972 -4.72 -9.52 5.61
CA PHE A 972 -4.58 -8.93 6.94
C PHE A 972 -5.87 -8.22 7.40
N LYS A 973 -6.56 -7.54 6.49
CA LYS A 973 -7.85 -6.90 6.76
C LYS A 973 -8.94 -7.91 7.10
N GLU A 974 -8.99 -9.04 6.41
CA GLU A 974 -9.92 -10.13 6.77
C GLU A 974 -9.60 -10.70 8.15
N HIS A 975 -8.32 -10.91 8.47
CA HIS A 975 -7.88 -11.36 9.79
C HIS A 975 -8.30 -10.41 10.89
N LEU A 976 -7.99 -9.11 10.78
CA LEU A 976 -8.33 -8.14 11.82
C LEU A 976 -9.84 -8.02 12.03
N GLN A 977 -10.64 -8.06 10.94
CA GLN A 977 -12.10 -7.99 11.05
C GLN A 977 -12.68 -9.21 11.78
N ASN A 978 -12.14 -10.41 11.52
CA ASN A 978 -12.54 -11.62 12.23
C ASN A 978 -12.16 -11.55 13.71
N VAL A 979 -10.96 -11.08 14.04
CA VAL A 979 -10.53 -10.90 15.44
C VAL A 979 -11.43 -9.90 16.17
N LEU A 980 -11.82 -8.80 15.52
CA LEU A 980 -12.64 -7.76 16.14
C LEU A 980 -14.11 -8.15 16.27
N PHE A 981 -14.69 -8.82 15.27
CA PHE A 981 -16.15 -8.92 15.14
C PHE A 981 -16.71 -10.34 15.19
N ASN A 982 -15.89 -11.38 15.05
CA ASN A 982 -16.36 -12.77 15.04
C ASN A 982 -16.02 -13.49 16.35
N LYS A 983 -17.01 -13.61 17.24
CA LYS A 983 -16.86 -14.29 18.55
C LYS A 983 -16.53 -15.78 18.42
N GLU A 984 -16.91 -16.42 17.31
CA GLU A 984 -16.64 -17.84 17.03
C GLU A 984 -15.30 -18.05 16.31
N TYR A 985 -14.57 -16.98 16.01
CA TYR A 985 -13.29 -17.05 15.34
C TYR A 985 -12.25 -17.73 16.23
N LYS A 986 -12.18 -19.05 16.09
CA LYS A 986 -11.12 -19.90 16.65
C LYS A 986 -9.88 -19.76 15.79
N PHE A 987 -9.30 -18.57 15.80
CA PHE A 987 -7.95 -18.43 15.28
C PHE A 987 -7.01 -19.16 16.22
N ASN A 988 -6.33 -20.20 15.71
CA ASN A 988 -5.17 -20.74 16.39
C ASN A 988 -4.06 -19.69 16.28
N ILE A 989 -4.06 -18.72 17.19
CA ILE A 989 -2.90 -17.86 17.41
C ILE A 989 -1.74 -18.82 17.68
N PRO A 990 -0.68 -18.84 16.86
CA PRO A 990 0.47 -19.67 17.09
C PRO A 990 0.98 -19.33 18.48
N ASN A 991 1.25 -20.34 19.31
CA ASN A 991 1.71 -20.11 20.68
C ASN A 991 2.93 -19.19 20.66
N LEU A 992 2.72 -17.93 21.05
CA LEU A 992 3.78 -16.92 21.09
C LEU A 992 4.63 -17.18 22.31
N LYS A 993 5.93 -17.34 22.10
CA LYS A 993 6.88 -17.45 23.21
C LYS A 993 6.88 -16.15 23.98
N THR A 994 6.59 -16.23 25.27
CA THR A 994 6.45 -15.08 26.14
C THR A 994 7.62 -15.04 27.12
N PHE A 995 8.23 -13.87 27.27
CA PHE A 995 9.26 -13.59 28.26
C PHE A 995 8.69 -12.63 29.29
N GLN A 996 8.57 -13.08 30.54
CA GLN A 996 8.12 -12.25 31.65
C GLN A 996 9.34 -11.58 32.29
N PHE A 997 9.28 -10.26 32.44
CA PHE A 997 10.34 -9.49 33.11
C PHE A 997 9.89 -8.93 34.46
N SER A 998 8.58 -8.75 34.66
CA SER A 998 8.01 -8.22 35.90
C SER A 998 8.30 -9.12 37.10
N ASP A 999 8.69 -8.50 38.19
CA ASP A 999 8.94 -9.17 39.47
C ASP A 999 7.63 -9.63 40.13
N ASN A 1000 7.43 -10.95 40.22
CA ASN A 1000 6.27 -11.53 40.90
C ASN A 1000 6.45 -11.61 42.44
N GLY A 1001 7.54 -11.08 42.99
CA GLY A 1001 7.83 -11.03 44.44
C GLY A 1001 8.37 -12.34 45.04
N GLU A 1002 8.21 -13.48 44.35
CA GLU A 1002 8.68 -14.80 44.79
C GLU A 1002 10.04 -15.22 44.19
N GLU A 1003 10.55 -14.48 43.20
CA GLU A 1003 11.78 -14.84 42.48
C GLU A 1003 13.06 -14.31 43.15
N PRO A 1004 14.19 -15.06 43.10
CA PRO A 1004 15.44 -14.62 43.70
C PRO A 1004 16.04 -13.40 42.98
N LYS A 1005 16.29 -12.33 43.74
CA LYS A 1005 17.01 -11.13 43.28
C LYS A 1005 18.52 -11.28 43.49
N TYR A 1006 19.29 -10.86 42.49
CA TYR A 1006 20.74 -10.92 42.47
C TYR A 1006 21.33 -9.51 42.59
N GLY A 1007 22.24 -9.28 43.54
CA GLY A 1007 22.93 -8.00 43.66
C GLY A 1007 23.96 -7.77 42.55
N LEU A 1008 24.39 -6.51 42.34
CA LEU A 1008 25.43 -6.14 41.37
C LEU A 1008 26.84 -6.71 41.70
N SER A 1009 27.01 -7.26 42.89
CA SER A 1009 28.21 -7.99 43.32
C SER A 1009 28.10 -9.50 43.13
N SER A 1010 26.95 -10.04 42.72
CA SER A 1010 26.75 -11.48 42.61
C SER A 1010 27.57 -12.09 41.46
N PRO A 1011 27.96 -13.38 41.56
CA PRO A 1011 28.61 -14.10 40.47
C PRO A 1011 27.80 -14.06 39.17
N GLU A 1012 26.47 -14.16 39.25
CA GLU A 1012 25.56 -14.11 38.10
C GLU A 1012 25.61 -12.76 37.39
N PHE A 1013 25.68 -11.65 38.14
CA PHE A 1013 25.79 -10.33 37.53
C PHE A 1013 27.15 -10.15 36.83
N GLN A 1014 28.23 -10.66 37.43
CA GLN A 1014 29.56 -10.65 36.80
C GLN A 1014 29.57 -11.51 35.53
N ASP A 1015 28.94 -12.68 35.56
CA ASP A 1015 28.80 -13.54 34.39
C ASP A 1015 28.00 -12.85 33.29
N LEU A 1016 26.93 -12.11 33.63
CA LEU A 1016 26.16 -11.31 32.68
C LEU A 1016 27.04 -10.22 32.06
N CYS A 1017 27.80 -9.46 32.85
CA CYS A 1017 28.70 -8.42 32.36
C CYS A 1017 29.75 -8.97 31.37
N GLU A 1018 30.17 -10.22 31.54
CA GLU A 1018 31.17 -10.83 30.65
C GLU A 1018 30.62 -11.26 29.29
N ILE A 1019 29.29 -11.41 29.17
CA ILE A 1019 28.61 -11.83 27.93
C ILE A 1019 27.67 -10.75 27.38
N TYR A 1020 27.52 -9.64 28.09
CA TYR A 1020 26.69 -8.50 27.73
C TYR A 1020 27.43 -7.20 28.08
N ASP A 1021 27.84 -6.47 27.04
CA ASP A 1021 28.42 -5.14 27.18
C ASP A 1021 27.32 -4.07 26.99
N TYR A 1022 27.28 -3.45 25.81
CA TYR A 1022 26.17 -2.65 25.29
C TYR A 1022 25.27 -3.49 24.36
N ARG A 1023 25.69 -4.72 24.02
CA ARG A 1023 24.95 -5.71 23.23
C ARG A 1023 25.25 -7.13 23.73
N SER A 1024 24.29 -8.04 23.51
CA SER A 1024 24.54 -9.46 23.75
C SER A 1024 25.54 -10.03 22.75
N ILE A 1025 26.39 -10.94 23.23
CA ILE A 1025 27.20 -11.80 22.36
C ILE A 1025 26.31 -12.71 21.50
N ASP A 1026 26.87 -13.21 20.39
CA ASP A 1026 26.23 -14.26 19.59
C ASP A 1026 26.51 -15.63 20.21
N ILE A 1027 25.55 -16.21 20.94
CA ILE A 1027 25.64 -17.53 21.62
C ILE A 1027 26.08 -18.61 20.62
N LYS A 1028 25.58 -18.55 19.38
CA LYS A 1028 25.97 -19.47 18.30
C LYS A 1028 27.48 -19.48 18.06
N SER A 1029 28.21 -18.41 18.30
CA SER A 1029 29.66 -18.36 18.09
C SER A 1029 30.48 -19.00 19.22
N TYR A 1030 29.86 -19.36 20.36
CA TYR A 1030 30.59 -19.86 21.54
C TYR A 1030 30.29 -21.33 21.88
N ILE A 1031 29.03 -21.76 21.80
CA ILE A 1031 28.65 -23.16 22.15
C ILE A 1031 29.35 -24.14 21.19
N GLY A 1032 30.08 -25.13 21.74
CA GLY A 1032 30.87 -26.09 20.97
C GLY A 1032 32.28 -25.61 20.59
N THR A 1033 32.78 -24.53 21.20
CA THR A 1033 34.17 -24.05 21.05
C THR A 1033 35.00 -24.34 22.30
N LYS A 1034 36.33 -24.12 22.23
CA LYS A 1034 37.24 -24.25 23.38
C LYS A 1034 37.03 -23.19 24.47
N LYS A 1035 36.09 -22.24 24.32
CA LYS A 1035 35.81 -21.18 25.29
C LYS A 1035 34.87 -21.67 26.42
N VAL A 1036 35.30 -22.70 27.15
CA VAL A 1036 34.50 -23.41 28.16
C VAL A 1036 33.88 -22.46 29.19
N LYS A 1037 34.66 -21.52 29.74
CA LYS A 1037 34.17 -20.53 30.72
C LYS A 1037 32.98 -19.72 30.20
N THR A 1038 33.02 -19.22 28.96
CA THR A 1038 31.91 -18.45 28.39
C THR A 1038 30.65 -19.31 28.22
N VAL A 1039 30.82 -20.59 27.86
CA VAL A 1039 29.72 -21.54 27.75
C VAL A 1039 29.08 -21.81 29.11
N GLU A 1040 29.89 -22.06 30.14
CA GLU A 1040 29.42 -22.25 31.53
C GLU A 1040 28.62 -21.04 32.03
N ARG A 1041 29.10 -19.82 31.75
CA ARG A 1041 28.38 -18.57 32.07
C ARG A 1041 27.01 -18.52 31.41
N ILE A 1042 26.95 -18.75 30.10
CA ILE A 1042 25.69 -18.76 29.33
C ILE A 1042 24.73 -19.80 29.92
N GLN A 1043 25.20 -21.03 30.14
CA GLN A 1043 24.37 -22.12 30.67
C GLN A 1043 23.88 -21.84 32.09
N THR A 1044 24.70 -21.23 32.94
CA THR A 1044 24.33 -20.85 34.31
C THR A 1044 23.22 -19.80 34.31
N LEU A 1045 23.39 -18.73 33.54
CA LEU A 1045 22.39 -17.67 33.42
C LEU A 1045 21.09 -18.17 32.80
N LEU A 1046 21.18 -19.08 31.83
CA LEU A 1046 20.01 -19.67 31.18
C LEU A 1046 19.22 -20.59 32.11
N LYS A 1047 19.90 -21.47 32.88
CA LYS A 1047 19.26 -22.35 33.87
C LYS A 1047 18.53 -21.58 34.97
N LYS A 1048 19.05 -20.39 35.31
CA LYS A 1048 18.45 -19.48 36.29
C LYS A 1048 17.45 -18.51 35.66
N GLU A 1049 17.13 -18.65 34.37
CA GLU A 1049 16.22 -17.78 33.62
C GLU A 1049 16.60 -16.27 33.70
N LEU A 1050 17.90 -15.97 33.77
CA LEU A 1050 18.43 -14.61 33.82
C LEU A 1050 18.70 -14.01 32.43
N ILE A 1051 18.67 -14.85 31.40
CA ILE A 1051 18.77 -14.46 29.99
C ILE A 1051 17.77 -15.25 29.16
N PHE A 1052 17.12 -14.59 28.20
CA PHE A 1052 16.15 -15.19 27.30
C PHE A 1052 16.67 -15.18 25.85
N PRO A 1053 17.05 -16.33 25.29
CA PRO A 1053 17.63 -16.38 23.95
C PRO A 1053 16.58 -16.15 22.86
N TYR A 1054 16.98 -15.48 21.77
CA TYR A 1054 16.18 -15.28 20.57
C TYR A 1054 17.04 -15.38 19.30
N ILE A 1055 16.39 -15.73 18.19
CA ILE A 1055 17.06 -15.92 16.89
C ILE A 1055 16.96 -14.65 16.06
N THR A 1056 18.07 -14.29 15.43
CA THR A 1056 18.05 -13.36 14.29
C THR A 1056 18.15 -14.14 12.98
N LEU A 1057 17.30 -13.79 12.02
CA LEU A 1057 17.16 -14.50 10.76
C LEU A 1057 18.09 -13.95 9.65
N LYS A 1058 18.39 -14.81 8.68
CA LYS A 1058 18.98 -14.46 7.37
C LYS A 1058 18.31 -15.29 6.28
N ASN A 1059 18.49 -14.92 5.01
CA ASN A 1059 18.04 -15.70 3.85
C ASN A 1059 16.52 -15.97 3.80
N LEU A 1060 15.72 -15.05 4.35
CA LEU A 1060 14.26 -15.12 4.34
C LEU A 1060 13.62 -13.82 3.82
N GLY A 1061 14.33 -13.02 3.03
CA GLY A 1061 13.72 -11.87 2.34
C GLY A 1061 13.17 -10.73 3.21
N PHE A 1062 13.29 -10.76 4.54
CA PHE A 1062 12.94 -9.64 5.42
C PHE A 1062 13.91 -8.47 5.17
N GLN A 1063 13.37 -7.35 4.70
CA GLN A 1063 14.16 -6.20 4.23
C GLN A 1063 14.00 -4.98 5.13
N GLU A 1064 12.82 -4.82 5.76
CA GLU A 1064 12.48 -3.64 6.55
C GLU A 1064 12.00 -4.02 7.95
N SER A 1065 12.03 -3.04 8.86
CA SER A 1065 11.40 -3.17 10.16
C SER A 1065 10.69 -1.88 10.51
N ILE A 1066 9.45 -1.98 11.00
CA ILE A 1066 8.72 -0.85 11.57
C ILE A 1066 8.69 -0.98 13.09
N TYR A 1067 8.63 0.16 13.76
CA TYR A 1067 8.33 0.23 15.18
C TYR A 1067 6.96 0.89 15.35
N LEU A 1068 6.15 0.35 16.24
CA LEU A 1068 4.88 0.93 16.65
C LEU A 1068 4.99 1.22 18.15
N ILE A 1069 4.68 2.43 18.60
CA ILE A 1069 4.61 2.77 20.03
C ILE A 1069 3.21 3.29 20.30
N ILE A 1070 2.48 2.58 21.14
CA ILE A 1070 1.08 2.83 21.47
C ILE A 1070 1.00 2.98 23.00
N PRO A 1071 1.19 4.20 23.52
CA PRO A 1071 0.98 4.46 24.94
C PRO A 1071 -0.50 4.35 25.30
N ASP A 1072 -0.78 4.21 26.60
CA ASP A 1072 -2.11 4.38 27.20
C ASP A 1072 -3.24 3.54 26.56
N LEU A 1073 -3.15 2.22 26.73
CA LEU A 1073 -4.15 1.27 26.26
C LEU A 1073 -4.91 0.65 27.43
N ASN A 1074 -6.20 0.38 27.27
CA ASN A 1074 -6.88 -0.55 28.17
C ASN A 1074 -6.43 -2.01 27.92
N GLN A 1075 -6.56 -2.86 28.94
CA GLN A 1075 -6.08 -4.25 28.88
C GLN A 1075 -6.73 -5.09 27.77
N ASP A 1076 -8.00 -4.84 27.46
CA ASP A 1076 -8.71 -5.54 26.38
C ASP A 1076 -8.15 -5.18 25.01
N SER A 1077 -7.77 -3.91 24.82
CA SER A 1077 -7.12 -3.41 23.60
C SER A 1077 -5.72 -3.98 23.46
N VAL A 1078 -4.95 -4.09 24.56
CA VAL A 1078 -3.64 -4.78 24.57
C VAL A 1078 -3.79 -6.21 24.03
N ASN A 1079 -4.72 -6.98 24.60
CA ASN A 1079 -4.97 -8.36 24.19
C ASN A 1079 -5.41 -8.44 22.71
N THR A 1080 -6.29 -7.53 22.28
CA THR A 1080 -6.81 -7.49 20.91
C THR A 1080 -5.72 -7.15 19.90
N ILE A 1081 -4.89 -6.15 20.19
CA ILE A 1081 -3.76 -5.75 19.33
C ILE A 1081 -2.74 -6.88 19.23
N ILE A 1082 -2.39 -7.56 20.33
CA ILE A 1082 -1.51 -8.73 20.29
C ILE A 1082 -2.06 -9.82 19.36
N LYS A 1083 -3.37 -10.09 19.39
CA LYS A 1083 -4.01 -11.08 18.49
C LYS A 1083 -3.98 -10.65 17.03
N ILE A 1084 -4.27 -9.38 16.75
CA ILE A 1084 -4.26 -8.84 15.38
C ILE A 1084 -2.85 -8.89 14.81
N PHE A 1085 -1.87 -8.34 15.52
CA PHE A 1085 -0.48 -8.26 15.06
C PHE A 1085 0.28 -9.59 15.20
N GLY A 1086 -0.28 -10.57 15.92
CA GLY A 1086 0.16 -11.96 15.91
C GLY A 1086 0.12 -12.63 14.52
N TRP A 1087 -0.56 -12.01 13.55
CA TRP A 1087 -0.57 -12.43 12.14
C TRP A 1087 0.83 -12.35 11.49
N PHE A 1088 1.68 -11.41 11.92
CA PHE A 1088 3.02 -11.23 11.37
C PHE A 1088 3.98 -12.32 11.87
N ASN A 1089 4.84 -12.82 10.99
CA ASN A 1089 5.66 -14.02 11.23
C ASN A 1089 6.86 -13.79 12.15
N TYR A 1090 7.47 -12.61 12.09
CA TYR A 1090 8.74 -12.34 12.75
C TYR A 1090 8.79 -10.92 13.33
N GLY A 1091 9.10 -10.83 14.62
CA GLY A 1091 9.07 -9.58 15.36
C GLY A 1091 8.92 -9.77 16.87
N PHE A 1092 8.67 -8.67 17.56
CA PHE A 1092 8.46 -8.63 19.00
C PHE A 1092 7.33 -7.66 19.33
N ILE A 1093 6.45 -8.06 20.25
CA ILE A 1093 5.44 -7.21 20.86
C ILE A 1093 5.80 -7.08 22.35
N TYR A 1094 6.07 -5.86 22.79
CA TYR A 1094 6.48 -5.51 24.14
C TYR A 1094 5.28 -4.88 24.86
N GLU A 1095 4.88 -5.43 25.99
CA GLU A 1095 3.98 -4.73 26.91
C GLU A 1095 4.81 -3.74 27.74
N ILE A 1096 4.40 -2.48 27.72
CA ILE A 1096 5.16 -1.35 28.26
C ILE A 1096 4.33 -0.55 29.28
N GLU A 1097 5.02 0.09 30.22
CA GLU A 1097 4.47 1.11 31.11
C GLU A 1097 5.42 2.30 31.17
N GLY A 1098 4.89 3.49 31.44
CA GLY A 1098 5.72 4.69 31.54
C GLY A 1098 4.92 5.97 31.45
N LYS A 1099 5.52 6.99 30.84
CA LYS A 1099 4.91 8.31 30.65
C LYS A 1099 5.23 8.89 29.29
N TYR A 1100 4.30 9.66 28.74
CA TYR A 1100 4.47 10.38 27.48
C TYR A 1100 3.98 11.81 27.59
N PHE A 1101 4.45 12.65 26.69
CA PHE A 1101 4.09 14.06 26.61
C PHE A 1101 4.08 14.50 25.15
N ILE A 1102 3.13 15.37 24.83
CA ILE A 1102 3.03 16.06 23.56
C ILE A 1102 2.86 17.54 23.88
N TYR A 1103 3.66 18.40 23.26
CA TYR A 1103 3.56 19.84 23.41
C TYR A 1103 2.12 20.28 23.13
N GLY A 1104 1.49 20.93 24.11
CA GLY A 1104 0.03 21.05 24.15
C GLY A 1104 -0.58 20.59 25.46
N PHE A 1105 0.00 19.56 26.08
CA PHE A 1105 -0.50 19.00 27.32
C PHE A 1105 -0.08 19.87 28.51
N ASP A 1106 -0.97 19.96 29.51
CA ASP A 1106 -0.66 20.65 30.76
C ASP A 1106 0.40 19.89 31.57
N GLU A 1107 0.32 18.55 31.59
CA GLU A 1107 1.25 17.66 32.28
C GLU A 1107 1.52 16.38 31.45
N PRO A 1108 2.66 15.69 31.67
CA PRO A 1108 2.88 14.37 31.09
C PRO A 1108 1.82 13.36 31.54
N VAL A 1109 1.40 12.49 30.62
CA VAL A 1109 0.40 11.43 30.88
C VAL A 1109 1.12 10.14 31.27
N GLU A 1110 0.81 9.61 32.45
CA GLU A 1110 1.27 8.32 32.92
C GLU A 1110 0.37 7.18 32.43
N PHE A 1111 0.96 6.04 32.07
CA PHE A 1111 0.22 4.86 31.65
C PHE A 1111 0.82 3.57 32.20
N THR A 1112 -0.06 2.66 32.62
CA THR A 1112 0.32 1.35 33.20
C THR A 1112 0.31 0.21 32.17
N HIS A 1113 -0.38 0.42 31.05
CA HIS A 1113 -0.57 -0.53 29.97
C HIS A 1113 -0.37 0.18 28.64
N GLY A 1114 0.53 -0.34 27.82
CA GLY A 1114 0.81 0.14 26.48
C GLY A 1114 1.54 -0.94 25.68
N LEU A 1115 1.74 -0.69 24.40
CA LEU A 1115 2.45 -1.62 23.51
C LEU A 1115 3.56 -0.91 22.73
N MET A 1116 4.74 -1.52 22.71
CA MET A 1116 5.76 -1.24 21.69
C MET A 1116 5.88 -2.49 20.81
N MET A 1117 5.82 -2.36 19.48
CA MET A 1117 6.00 -3.48 18.57
C MET A 1117 7.17 -3.20 17.64
N LYS A 1118 7.93 -4.26 17.32
CA LYS A 1118 8.97 -4.25 16.30
C LYS A 1118 8.72 -5.40 15.34
N ILE A 1119 8.24 -5.08 14.14
CA ILE A 1119 7.78 -6.07 13.16
C ILE A 1119 8.69 -6.00 11.93
N TYR A 1120 9.11 -7.16 11.42
CA TYR A 1120 9.93 -7.26 10.23
C TYR A 1120 9.07 -7.57 9.02
N PHE A 1121 9.26 -6.79 7.96
CA PHE A 1121 8.49 -6.91 6.73
C PHE A 1121 9.34 -7.48 5.59
N PRO A 1122 8.80 -8.46 4.83
CA PRO A 1122 9.33 -8.83 3.53
C PRO A 1122 8.89 -7.79 2.49
N LYS A 1123 9.06 -8.10 1.21
CA LYS A 1123 8.59 -7.23 0.12
C LYS A 1123 7.05 -7.11 0.13
N CYS A 1124 6.51 -5.94 0.48
CA CYS A 1124 5.07 -5.63 0.43
C CYS A 1124 4.78 -4.12 0.26
N GLU A 1125 3.52 -3.77 0.03
CA GLU A 1125 3.05 -2.37 -0.05
C GLU A 1125 2.71 -1.82 1.34
N LEU A 1126 3.72 -1.37 2.08
CA LEU A 1126 3.57 -0.93 3.48
C LEU A 1126 2.56 0.23 3.67
N SER A 1127 2.32 1.06 2.64
CA SER A 1127 1.31 2.11 2.69
C SER A 1127 -0.11 1.59 2.91
N GLU A 1128 -0.44 0.41 2.37
CA GLU A 1128 -1.77 -0.20 2.55
C GLU A 1128 -1.93 -0.74 3.98
N PHE A 1129 -0.90 -1.41 4.51
CA PHE A 1129 -0.89 -1.87 5.90
C PHE A 1129 -1.03 -0.71 6.89
N LYS A 1130 -0.36 0.41 6.62
CA LYS A 1130 -0.46 1.61 7.47
C LYS A 1130 -1.90 2.13 7.57
N GLN A 1131 -2.65 2.15 6.47
CA GLN A 1131 -4.06 2.56 6.51
C GLN A 1131 -4.90 1.64 7.39
N LEU A 1132 -4.62 0.33 7.37
CA LEU A 1132 -5.30 -0.64 8.22
C LEU A 1132 -4.91 -0.47 9.69
N PHE A 1133 -3.66 -0.14 9.99
CA PHE A 1133 -3.22 0.18 11.36
C PHE A 1133 -3.98 1.39 11.91
N ASP A 1134 -4.10 2.46 11.12
CA ASP A 1134 -4.85 3.65 11.54
C ASP A 1134 -6.31 3.32 11.84
N MET A 1135 -6.94 2.47 11.03
CA MET A 1135 -8.32 2.05 11.26
C MET A 1135 -8.48 1.20 12.52
N ILE A 1136 -7.51 0.32 12.82
CA ILE A 1136 -7.50 -0.45 14.07
C ILE A 1136 -7.43 0.51 15.26
N PHE A 1137 -6.52 1.48 15.21
CA PHE A 1137 -6.30 2.44 16.29
C PHE A 1137 -7.50 3.39 16.47
N GLU A 1138 -8.09 3.90 15.39
CA GLU A 1138 -9.34 4.67 15.42
C GLU A 1138 -10.48 3.83 16.02
N TYR A 1139 -10.57 2.55 15.63
CA TYR A 1139 -11.61 1.67 16.14
C TYR A 1139 -11.39 1.36 17.62
N LEU A 1140 -10.16 1.24 18.09
CA LEU A 1140 -9.85 0.99 19.49
C LEU A 1140 -9.81 2.27 20.35
N GLN A 1141 -10.11 3.44 19.76
CA GLN A 1141 -10.05 4.75 20.43
C GLN A 1141 -8.66 5.04 21.01
N VAL A 1142 -7.64 4.76 20.20
CA VAL A 1142 -6.25 5.10 20.52
C VAL A 1142 -5.98 6.50 19.99
N ASP A 1143 -5.89 7.47 20.89
CA ASP A 1143 -5.74 8.88 20.54
C ASP A 1143 -4.33 9.21 20.01
N HIS A 1144 -3.30 8.60 20.61
CA HIS A 1144 -1.90 8.88 20.31
C HIS A 1144 -1.12 7.60 20.05
N TYR A 1145 -0.45 7.52 18.90
CA TYR A 1145 0.46 6.42 18.57
C TYR A 1145 1.56 6.89 17.60
N LEU A 1146 2.70 6.19 17.63
CA LEU A 1146 3.82 6.40 16.72
C LEU A 1146 4.00 5.21 15.81
N ILE A 1147 4.22 5.47 14.52
CA ILE A 1147 4.73 4.49 13.56
C ILE A 1147 6.07 5.01 13.08
N LEU A 1148 7.15 4.30 13.37
CA LEU A 1148 8.52 4.71 13.08
C LEU A 1148 9.14 3.76 12.05
N LYS A 1149 9.63 4.31 10.94
CA LYS A 1149 10.30 3.58 9.84
C LYS A 1149 11.74 4.05 9.66
N ASP A 1150 12.59 3.20 9.07
CA ASP A 1150 13.93 3.56 8.59
C ASP A 1150 14.95 3.96 9.66
N PHE A 1151 14.74 3.49 10.90
CA PHE A 1151 15.66 3.73 12.01
C PHE A 1151 17.02 3.04 11.78
N VAL A 1152 18.08 3.84 11.68
CA VAL A 1152 19.49 3.41 11.57
C VAL A 1152 20.18 3.40 12.93
N ASN A 1153 21.30 2.68 13.03
CA ASN A 1153 22.07 2.63 14.27
C ASN A 1153 22.94 3.89 14.42
N GLY A 1154 22.86 4.56 15.57
CA GLY A 1154 23.61 5.78 15.86
C GLY A 1154 25.03 5.58 16.35
N ASP A 1155 25.70 4.48 15.98
CA ASP A 1155 27.12 4.26 16.30
C ASP A 1155 28.01 5.42 15.83
N THR A 1156 27.69 6.02 14.68
CA THR A 1156 28.43 7.18 14.14
C THR A 1156 28.25 8.41 15.03
N LEU A 1157 27.01 8.72 15.40
CA LEU A 1157 26.68 9.81 16.33
C LEU A 1157 27.47 9.69 17.64
N VAL A 1158 27.44 8.52 18.27
CA VAL A 1158 28.16 8.26 19.53
C VAL A 1158 29.67 8.49 19.39
N LYS A 1159 30.29 7.97 18.32
CA LYS A 1159 31.73 8.15 18.08
C LYS A 1159 32.11 9.59 17.82
N ASN A 1160 31.27 10.34 17.10
CA ASN A 1160 31.50 11.74 16.80
C ASN A 1160 31.37 12.62 18.05
N ILE A 1161 30.36 12.39 18.89
CA ILE A 1161 30.16 13.14 20.14
C ILE A 1161 31.29 12.93 21.15
N HIS A 1162 31.78 11.69 21.27
CA HIS A 1162 32.85 11.34 22.21
C HIS A 1162 34.26 11.47 21.61
N GLU A 1163 34.37 11.81 20.34
CA GLU A 1163 35.62 11.91 19.58
C GLU A 1163 36.53 10.65 19.70
N ASP A 1164 35.92 9.46 19.95
CA ASP A 1164 36.63 8.18 20.10
C ASP A 1164 36.07 7.13 19.12
N PRO A 1165 36.76 6.80 18.02
CA PRO A 1165 36.31 5.76 17.09
C PRO A 1165 36.24 4.36 17.73
N ASN A 1166 36.93 4.17 18.87
CA ASN A 1166 36.96 2.96 19.66
C ASN A 1166 36.07 3.04 20.92
N PHE A 1167 35.19 4.04 21.06
CA PHE A 1167 34.32 4.23 22.22
C PHE A 1167 33.66 2.92 22.68
N PHE A 1168 33.00 2.21 21.76
CA PHE A 1168 32.30 0.95 22.04
C PHE A 1168 33.20 -0.22 22.48
N LYS A 1169 34.53 -0.13 22.32
CA LYS A 1169 35.46 -1.14 22.86
C LYS A 1169 35.71 -0.95 24.36
N LYS A 1170 35.51 0.27 24.88
CA LYS A 1170 35.73 0.63 26.29
C LYS A 1170 34.42 0.79 27.05
N HIS A 1171 33.33 1.16 26.35
CA HIS A 1171 32.02 1.40 26.93
C HIS A 1171 31.37 0.12 27.45
N HIS A 1172 31.05 0.09 28.75
CA HIS A 1172 30.43 -1.06 29.40
C HIS A 1172 29.32 -0.63 30.37
N PRO A 1173 28.09 -0.40 29.86
CA PRO A 1173 26.97 0.14 30.64
C PRO A 1173 26.72 -0.58 31.97
N LEU A 1174 26.69 -1.91 31.97
CA LEU A 1174 26.41 -2.68 33.20
C LEU A 1174 27.46 -2.50 34.30
N ARG A 1175 28.74 -2.35 33.94
CA ARG A 1175 29.80 -2.11 34.92
C ARG A 1175 29.73 -0.69 35.45
N ASN A 1176 29.33 0.26 34.62
CA ASN A 1176 29.23 1.66 34.98
C ASN A 1176 28.08 1.95 35.95
N VAL A 1177 26.97 1.22 35.86
CA VAL A 1177 25.84 1.33 36.82
C VAL A 1177 26.27 0.97 38.26
N LYS A 1178 27.36 0.22 38.43
CA LYS A 1178 27.95 -0.09 39.75
C LYS A 1178 28.68 1.12 40.37
N TYR A 1179 29.04 2.12 39.57
CA TYR A 1179 29.82 3.29 39.96
C TYR A 1179 28.94 4.56 39.97
N ASP A 1180 27.90 4.59 40.81
CA ASP A 1180 26.99 5.75 40.96
C ASP A 1180 27.55 6.85 41.89
N GLY A 1181 28.88 6.99 41.97
CA GLY A 1181 29.54 8.14 42.61
C GLY A 1181 29.50 8.19 44.16
N LYS A 1182 29.29 7.07 44.87
CA LYS A 1182 29.42 7.02 46.34
C LYS A 1182 30.83 6.71 46.87
N ASP A 1183 31.79 6.46 45.98
CA ASP A 1183 33.21 6.25 46.31
C ASP A 1183 34.12 7.20 45.48
N VAL A 1184 33.92 8.51 45.63
CA VAL A 1184 34.96 9.55 45.43
C VAL A 1184 34.94 10.49 46.63
#